data_AF-A0A359CXE9-F1
#
_entry.id   AF-A0A359CXE9-F1
#
_cell.length_a   1.000
_cell.length_b   1.000
_cell.length_c   1.000
_cell.angle_alpha   90.00
_cell.angle_beta   90.00
_cell.angle_gamma   90.00
#
_symmetry.space_group_name_H-M   'P 1'
#
loop_
_entity.id
_entity.type
_entity.pdbx_description
1 polymer ?
#
loop_
_entity_poly.entity_id
_entity_poly.type
_entity_poly.pdbx_seq_one_letter_code
_entity_poly.pdbx_strand_id
1 'polypeptide(L)'
;MNPKLLFFHRLQPTVFRLPITNFRLLSLSKHRLLSLPAPLLRWSKCLLPLLLLVMLSLSKHAFPQGVAVNANGNAADPSAIFDASSINKGFLIPRMTTVQRDAINSPAIGLLIFNTTTNCFEAYVNGAWNTVSCPAACTPPAAPVANAASSLSCSSFTANWSASAGATSYYLDVATDAGFTSFISGYNNLNVGNVQTQYIASLSPGTTYYYRVRAATACASINSNTITAITINNPAVAGTITGTATVCQGQNGIAYSVPAIADATSYTWSYSGTGFAIASGSGTNSIIANFSGSATSGNLSIYGSNSCGNGTASANYAIVVNAPPTTANAGSDINVTCGGTTATLAGNTPTSGTGSWSVVSGTASITTPNSSTSGVTGLAVPATTTLRWSISNAPCTASFDDVLLFTTNSVWHYRNKITIIGQNGAGTNYQVLLKIGNASGGDFNLNGHSASFPSGKNTGGDLLFMASDGITVLPFWVQRVDGSGGSAVASVWVKVRDNLDSNQDIYIYYGNSFSPPNGSNIDSTFVFGDDFFTKNTTKWSFLNGDVDLSNHYAYSFSAGGNKIQSNATIPAMSKLRLLSEMQIPGNYDAAIDVSYPASGTSFYSILSTYYGGSEPRLGYTDGSVSHNLSGTFNVWYFFETLKDNNSFKQTAVRRDNSATSTVTGTSASSYTGGEIIRFMAEDWQASPNRKWNFVAVGKYTSPEPAFGSAGAEEVNCP
;
A
#
# COMPACT_ATOMS: atom_id res chain seq x y z
N MET A 1 25.99 62.35 21.36
CA MET A 1 27.22 62.65 22.12
C MET A 1 28.41 62.59 21.16
N ASN A 2 29.11 63.71 21.00
CA ASN A 2 30.47 63.84 20.41
C ASN A 2 31.51 63.16 21.35
N PRO A 3 32.80 62.92 21.00
CA PRO A 3 33.63 63.69 20.04
C PRO A 3 34.72 62.95 19.20
N LYS A 4 35.17 63.67 18.14
CA LYS A 4 36.54 63.90 17.60
C LYS A 4 37.71 62.93 17.90
N LEU A 5 38.49 62.57 16.86
CA LEU A 5 39.96 62.72 16.70
C LEU A 5 40.38 62.20 15.27
N LEU A 6 40.95 63.02 14.36
CA LEU A 6 42.39 63.19 14.02
C LEU A 6 43.03 61.92 13.38
N PHE A 7 43.75 61.89 12.24
CA PHE A 7 44.67 62.84 11.59
C PHE A 7 44.85 62.50 10.09
N PHE A 8 45.03 63.53 9.24
CA PHE A 8 45.56 63.44 7.87
C PHE A 8 47.10 63.37 7.90
N HIS A 9 47.72 62.55 7.05
CA HIS A 9 49.14 62.67 6.70
C HIS A 9 49.29 62.89 5.19
N ARG A 10 49.72 64.12 4.84
CA ARG A 10 50.05 64.57 3.49
C ARG A 10 51.55 64.82 3.47
N LEU A 11 52.27 64.07 2.64
CA LEU A 11 53.71 64.25 2.41
C LEU A 11 53.97 65.53 1.60
N GLN A 12 54.97 66.29 2.04
CA GLN A 12 55.43 67.56 1.45
C GLN A 12 56.27 67.33 0.18
N PRO A 13 56.38 68.37 -0.67
CA PRO A 13 57.69 68.75 -1.18
C PRO A 13 58.07 70.20 -0.85
N THR A 14 59.37 70.36 -0.69
CA THR A 14 60.16 71.45 -0.14
C THR A 14 60.13 72.72 -1.00
N VAL A 15 59.90 73.87 -0.35
CA VAL A 15 60.04 75.22 -0.92
C VAL A 15 61.43 75.76 -0.58
N PHE A 16 62.22 76.11 -1.60
CA PHE A 16 63.48 76.84 -1.44
C PHE A 16 63.19 78.36 -1.46
N ARG A 17 63.41 79.04 -0.34
CA ARG A 17 63.37 80.52 -0.21
C ARG A 17 64.80 81.07 -0.22
N LEU A 18 65.02 82.08 -1.07
CA LEU A 18 66.10 83.07 -0.92
C LEU A 18 65.80 84.02 0.26
N PRO A 19 66.85 84.57 0.91
CA PRO A 19 66.76 85.95 1.37
C PRO A 19 67.97 86.79 0.95
N ILE A 20 67.68 87.97 0.42
CA ILE A 20 68.58 89.11 0.29
C ILE A 20 68.40 89.96 1.55
N THR A 21 69.49 90.43 2.18
CA THR A 21 69.73 91.81 2.68
C THR A 21 70.75 91.84 3.83
N ASN A 22 71.92 92.49 3.66
CA ASN A 22 72.16 93.85 4.17
C ASN A 22 73.64 94.28 4.09
N PHE A 23 73.80 95.52 3.64
CA PHE A 23 74.97 96.39 3.66
C PHE A 23 75.56 96.59 5.08
N ARG A 24 76.90 96.71 5.19
CA ARG A 24 77.53 97.78 5.99
C ARG A 24 78.99 98.06 5.60
N LEU A 25 79.24 99.37 5.49
CA LEU A 25 80.49 100.10 5.22
C LEU A 25 81.44 100.14 6.44
N LEU A 26 82.67 100.64 6.16
CA LEU A 26 83.74 101.22 7.03
C LEU A 26 84.83 100.21 7.46
N SER A 27 86.13 100.50 7.45
CA SER A 27 86.88 101.77 7.40
C SER A 27 88.34 101.52 6.99
N LEU A 28 88.94 102.50 6.31
CA LEU A 28 90.38 102.68 6.06
C LEU A 28 91.20 102.85 7.35
N SER A 29 92.48 102.42 7.35
CA SER A 29 93.62 103.36 7.39
C SER A 29 95.02 102.69 7.41
N LYS A 30 95.84 103.10 6.42
CA LYS A 30 97.27 103.45 6.44
C LYS A 30 98.26 102.67 7.32
N HIS A 31 99.32 102.16 6.68
CA HIS A 31 100.77 102.24 6.99
C HIS A 31 101.49 101.71 5.72
N ARG A 32 102.59 102.21 5.15
CA ARG A 32 103.61 103.21 5.49
C ARG A 32 104.41 103.49 4.19
N LEU A 33 104.81 104.73 3.96
CA LEU A 33 105.77 105.17 2.91
C LEU A 33 107.22 104.91 3.36
N LEU A 34 108.13 104.70 2.39
CA LEU A 34 109.62 104.86 2.33
C LEU A 34 110.11 103.81 1.31
N SER A 35 110.87 104.06 0.24
CA SER A 35 112.05 104.91 0.04
C SER A 35 112.34 105.13 -1.47
N LEU A 36 113.02 106.25 -1.78
CA LEU A 36 113.62 106.63 -3.07
C LEU A 36 114.75 105.65 -3.50
N PRO A 37 115.07 105.58 -4.82
CA PRO A 37 116.28 106.29 -5.29
C PRO A 37 116.17 106.89 -6.72
N ALA A 38 116.91 107.97 -6.98
CA ALA A 38 117.35 108.41 -8.32
C ALA A 38 118.69 107.69 -8.67
N PRO A 39 119.26 107.73 -9.91
CA PRO A 39 118.89 108.43 -11.15
C PRO A 39 118.82 107.48 -12.38
N LEU A 40 118.37 107.91 -13.56
CA LEU A 40 119.26 108.21 -14.69
C LEU A 40 118.51 108.99 -15.78
N LEU A 41 118.96 110.23 -15.95
CA LEU A 41 118.60 111.17 -16.99
C LEU A 41 119.38 110.82 -18.27
N ARG A 42 118.74 110.27 -19.31
CA ARG A 42 119.06 110.38 -20.75
C ARG A 42 118.03 109.54 -21.53
N TRP A 43 117.70 109.87 -22.78
CA TRP A 43 116.58 109.34 -23.60
C TRP A 43 115.23 110.11 -23.53
N SER A 44 115.31 111.42 -23.36
CA SER A 44 114.25 112.37 -23.80
C SER A 44 114.47 112.74 -25.28
N LYS A 45 113.63 112.19 -26.19
CA LYS A 45 113.09 112.82 -27.43
C LYS A 45 112.42 111.85 -28.45
N CYS A 46 112.38 110.53 -28.22
CA CYS A 46 111.72 109.58 -29.16
C CYS A 46 110.67 108.62 -28.57
N LEU A 47 110.45 108.55 -27.26
CA LEU A 47 109.50 107.58 -26.68
C LEU A 47 108.06 108.10 -26.50
N LEU A 48 107.87 109.42 -26.45
CA LEU A 48 106.55 110.04 -26.21
C LEU A 48 105.59 109.97 -27.43
N PRO A 49 106.03 110.02 -28.70
CA PRO A 49 105.17 109.79 -29.86
C PRO A 49 104.89 108.29 -30.12
N LEU A 50 105.81 107.41 -29.73
CA LEU A 50 105.68 105.96 -29.90
C LEU A 50 104.72 105.33 -28.87
N LEU A 51 104.69 105.86 -27.65
CA LEU A 51 103.70 105.46 -26.64
C LEU A 51 102.29 105.97 -26.96
N LEU A 52 102.17 107.12 -27.64
CA LEU A 52 100.88 107.65 -28.11
C LEU A 52 100.38 106.89 -29.37
N LEU A 53 101.28 106.40 -30.24
CA LEU A 53 100.94 105.58 -31.41
C LEU A 53 100.57 104.13 -31.06
N VAL A 54 101.14 103.58 -29.97
CA VAL A 54 100.75 102.27 -29.41
C VAL A 54 99.44 102.37 -28.62
N MET A 55 99.16 103.49 -27.95
CA MET A 55 97.88 103.72 -27.26
C MET A 55 96.73 104.08 -28.22
N LEU A 56 97.00 104.66 -29.41
CA LEU A 56 95.97 104.88 -30.45
C LEU A 56 95.71 103.65 -31.32
N SER A 57 96.65 102.68 -31.44
CA SER A 57 96.46 101.45 -32.24
C SER A 57 95.77 100.30 -31.49
N LEU A 58 95.61 100.38 -30.15
CA LEU A 58 94.79 99.44 -29.37
C LEU A 58 93.31 99.83 -29.24
N SER A 59 92.85 100.90 -29.92
CA SER A 59 91.44 101.36 -29.86
C SER A 59 90.56 100.87 -31.01
N LYS A 60 91.02 99.93 -31.86
CA LYS A 60 90.23 99.34 -32.95
C LYS A 60 90.23 97.81 -32.93
N HIS A 61 89.60 97.20 -31.92
CA HIS A 61 89.09 95.83 -32.01
C HIS A 61 87.75 95.74 -31.26
N ALA A 62 86.73 96.44 -31.77
CA ALA A 62 85.35 96.05 -31.49
C ALA A 62 84.96 95.00 -32.54
N PHE A 63 85.05 93.72 -32.19
CA PHE A 63 84.34 92.68 -32.95
C PHE A 63 82.92 92.62 -32.41
N PRO A 64 81.88 92.98 -33.17
CA PRO A 64 80.57 92.39 -32.90
C PRO A 64 80.64 90.93 -33.35
N GLN A 65 80.59 89.97 -32.43
CA GLN A 65 80.42 88.56 -32.78
C GLN A 65 79.04 88.13 -32.28
N GLY A 66 78.26 87.49 -33.15
CA GLY A 66 76.93 86.98 -32.81
C GLY A 66 76.94 86.12 -31.55
N VAL A 67 75.79 86.02 -30.91
CA VAL A 67 75.67 85.22 -29.68
C VAL A 67 75.42 83.77 -30.07
N ALA A 68 76.40 82.91 -29.81
CA ALA A 68 76.24 81.47 -29.92
C ALA A 68 75.77 80.86 -28.59
N VAL A 69 74.68 80.10 -28.62
CA VAL A 69 74.20 79.30 -27.48
C VAL A 69 74.28 77.83 -27.87
N ASN A 70 75.40 77.20 -27.54
CA ASN A 70 75.67 75.80 -27.83
C ASN A 70 76.53 75.18 -26.71
N ALA A 71 76.56 73.85 -26.65
CA ALA A 71 77.36 73.11 -25.65
C ALA A 71 78.77 72.76 -26.15
N ASN A 72 79.06 73.01 -27.44
CA ASN A 72 80.31 72.64 -28.10
C ASN A 72 81.32 73.80 -28.20
N GLY A 73 80.93 75.02 -27.82
CA GLY A 73 81.81 76.19 -27.79
C GLY A 73 82.09 76.82 -29.15
N ASN A 74 81.34 76.45 -30.19
CA ASN A 74 81.51 77.04 -31.52
C ASN A 74 81.08 78.50 -31.53
N ALA A 75 81.81 79.34 -32.28
CA ALA A 75 81.39 80.70 -32.57
C ALA A 75 80.08 80.70 -33.38
N ALA A 76 79.31 81.78 -33.27
CA ALA A 76 78.09 81.94 -34.07
C ALA A 76 78.48 82.00 -35.55
N ASP A 77 77.63 81.43 -36.42
CA ASP A 77 77.81 81.58 -37.86
C ASP A 77 77.95 83.06 -38.25
N PRO A 78 78.89 83.45 -39.15
CA PRO A 78 79.10 84.84 -39.54
C PRO A 78 77.85 85.55 -40.08
N SER A 79 76.86 84.81 -40.57
CA SER A 79 75.59 85.32 -41.07
C SER A 79 74.50 85.48 -39.99
N ALA A 80 74.71 84.95 -38.78
CA ALA A 80 73.73 84.91 -37.71
C ALA A 80 74.10 85.83 -36.54
N ILE A 81 73.16 86.70 -36.13
CA ILE A 81 73.33 87.50 -34.91
C ILE A 81 73.03 86.68 -33.64
N PHE A 82 72.22 85.63 -33.78
CA PHE A 82 71.91 84.64 -32.74
C PHE A 82 71.92 83.24 -33.37
N ASP A 83 72.78 82.37 -32.86
CA ASP A 83 72.94 81.00 -33.33
C ASP A 83 72.77 80.04 -32.14
N ALA A 84 71.75 79.18 -32.20
CA ALA A 84 71.50 78.19 -31.18
C ALA A 84 71.63 76.79 -31.78
N SER A 85 72.63 76.03 -31.33
CA SER A 85 72.90 74.67 -31.80
C SER A 85 72.82 73.67 -30.65
N SER A 86 71.93 72.70 -30.78
CA SER A 86 71.80 71.58 -29.85
C SER A 86 71.21 70.37 -30.56
N ILE A 87 71.68 69.19 -30.19
CA ILE A 87 71.13 67.90 -30.65
C ILE A 87 70.12 67.31 -29.66
N ASN A 88 69.94 67.91 -28.48
CA ASN A 88 69.13 67.36 -27.39
C ASN A 88 68.35 68.40 -26.57
N LYS A 89 68.39 69.68 -26.95
CA LYS A 89 67.59 70.78 -26.38
C LYS A 89 66.90 71.53 -27.52
N GLY A 90 65.74 72.11 -27.25
CA GLY A 90 64.99 72.94 -28.19
C GLY A 90 64.98 74.41 -27.80
N PHE A 91 64.48 75.26 -28.68
CA PHE A 91 64.24 76.67 -28.41
C PHE A 91 62.82 76.87 -27.87
N LEU A 92 62.70 77.29 -26.61
CA LEU A 92 61.40 77.56 -25.99
C LEU A 92 61.01 79.02 -26.22
N ILE A 93 60.10 79.25 -27.15
CA ILE A 93 59.54 80.58 -27.40
C ILE A 93 58.51 80.98 -26.33
N PRO A 94 58.24 82.29 -26.14
CA PRO A 94 57.22 82.74 -25.20
C PRO A 94 55.87 82.06 -25.42
N ARG A 95 55.28 81.52 -24.36
CA ARG A 95 54.00 80.81 -24.37
C ARG A 95 52.94 81.64 -23.65
N MET A 96 51.84 81.93 -24.33
CA MET A 96 50.80 82.80 -23.78
C MET A 96 49.44 82.50 -24.38
N THR A 97 48.36 82.86 -23.68
CA THR A 97 47.00 82.76 -24.22
C THR A 97 46.74 83.79 -25.32
N THR A 98 45.67 83.61 -26.08
CA THR A 98 45.23 84.60 -27.10
C THR A 98 45.02 85.99 -26.47
N VAL A 99 44.42 86.05 -25.28
CA VAL A 99 44.20 87.30 -24.55
C VAL A 99 45.51 87.98 -24.16
N GLN A 100 46.49 87.21 -23.68
CA GLN A 100 47.81 87.74 -23.32
C GLN A 100 48.62 88.19 -24.54
N ARG A 101 48.50 87.49 -25.67
CA ARG A 101 49.08 87.87 -26.95
C ARG A 101 48.50 89.20 -27.45
N ASP A 102 47.18 89.34 -27.38
CA ASP A 102 46.48 90.54 -27.83
C ASP A 102 46.70 91.75 -26.90
N ALA A 103 47.11 91.50 -25.66
CA ALA A 103 47.52 92.53 -24.70
C ALA A 103 48.96 93.04 -24.92
N ILE A 104 49.72 92.49 -25.87
CA ILE A 104 51.04 93.02 -26.22
C ILE A 104 50.85 94.35 -26.95
N ASN A 105 51.21 95.45 -26.29
CA ASN A 105 51.16 96.79 -26.90
C ASN A 105 52.23 96.92 -27.99
N SER A 106 51.82 97.32 -29.19
CA SER A 106 52.71 97.57 -30.34
C SER A 106 53.73 96.44 -30.61
N PRO A 107 53.27 95.20 -30.90
CA PRO A 107 54.17 94.07 -31.13
C PRO A 107 55.05 94.32 -32.35
N ALA A 108 56.33 93.94 -32.25
CA ALA A 108 57.29 94.08 -33.33
C ALA A 108 56.96 93.13 -34.49
N ILE A 109 57.14 93.58 -35.74
CA ILE A 109 57.06 92.69 -36.91
C ILE A 109 58.13 91.61 -36.78
N GLY A 110 57.73 90.35 -36.94
CA GLY A 110 58.58 89.16 -36.75
C GLY A 110 58.51 88.55 -35.35
N LEU A 111 57.71 89.11 -34.42
CA LEU A 111 57.56 88.56 -33.06
C LEU A 111 56.87 87.20 -33.11
N LEU A 112 57.54 86.13 -32.65
CA LEU A 112 57.05 84.75 -32.65
C LEU A 112 56.67 84.30 -31.23
N ILE A 113 55.47 83.73 -31.09
CA ILE A 113 54.95 83.17 -29.83
C ILE A 113 54.30 81.81 -30.06
N PHE A 114 54.14 81.04 -28.98
CA PHE A 114 53.26 79.87 -28.98
C PHE A 114 51.98 80.22 -28.23
N ASN A 115 50.87 80.29 -28.96
CA ASN A 115 49.57 80.62 -28.39
C ASN A 115 48.99 79.36 -27.72
N THR A 116 48.92 79.37 -26.40
CA THR A 116 48.43 78.22 -25.61
C THR A 116 46.92 78.07 -25.64
N THR A 117 46.18 79.07 -26.15
CA THR A 117 44.74 78.95 -26.37
C THR A 117 44.43 78.24 -27.68
N THR A 118 45.15 78.56 -28.75
CA THR A 118 44.97 77.94 -30.09
C THR A 118 45.89 76.73 -30.30
N ASN A 119 46.89 76.53 -29.42
CA ASN A 119 47.99 75.57 -29.54
C ASN A 119 48.82 75.73 -30.82
N CYS A 120 48.96 76.95 -31.33
CA CYS A 120 49.67 77.23 -32.57
C CYS A 120 50.88 78.14 -32.36
N PHE A 121 51.88 77.98 -33.21
CA PHE A 121 52.90 78.99 -33.43
C PHE A 121 52.28 80.15 -34.20
N GLU A 122 52.43 81.35 -33.67
CA GLU A 122 51.90 82.57 -34.26
C GLU A 122 52.99 83.63 -34.33
N ALA A 123 53.05 84.34 -35.44
CA ALA A 123 53.98 85.44 -35.67
C ALA A 123 53.23 86.72 -35.95
N TYR A 124 53.69 87.84 -35.39
CA TYR A 124 53.16 89.16 -35.74
C TYR A 124 53.82 89.64 -37.04
N VAL A 125 53.08 89.63 -38.14
CA VAL A 125 53.56 90.03 -39.47
C VAL A 125 52.52 90.92 -40.14
N ASN A 126 52.98 91.91 -40.93
CA ASN A 126 52.10 92.85 -41.65
C ASN A 126 51.04 93.55 -40.78
N GLY A 127 51.36 93.83 -39.50
CA GLY A 127 50.44 94.51 -38.59
C GLY A 127 49.37 93.61 -37.94
N ALA A 128 49.46 92.29 -38.08
CA ALA A 128 48.53 91.33 -37.46
C ALA A 128 49.22 90.04 -36.98
N TRP A 129 48.61 89.38 -36.00
CA TRP A 129 49.01 88.03 -35.59
C TRP A 129 48.54 87.02 -36.64
N ASN A 130 49.48 86.26 -37.18
CA ASN A 130 49.24 85.22 -38.19
C ASN A 130 49.72 83.87 -37.66
N THR A 131 48.96 82.82 -37.93
CA THR A 131 49.35 81.44 -37.60
C THR A 131 50.43 80.97 -38.56
N VAL A 132 51.59 80.57 -38.02
CA VAL A 132 52.71 80.01 -38.78
C VAL A 132 52.53 78.50 -38.95
N SER A 133 52.16 77.82 -37.87
CA SER A 133 51.88 76.39 -37.87
C SER A 133 51.09 75.99 -36.63
N CYS A 134 50.14 75.07 -36.79
CA CYS A 134 49.51 74.36 -35.69
C CYS A 134 49.92 72.88 -35.78
N PRO A 135 50.04 72.16 -34.65
CA PRO A 135 49.96 70.70 -34.69
C PRO A 135 48.70 70.33 -35.47
N ALA A 136 48.81 69.42 -36.44
CA ALA A 136 47.67 69.05 -37.29
C ALA A 136 46.47 68.68 -36.42
N ALA A 137 45.34 69.38 -36.63
CA ALA A 137 44.09 69.03 -35.97
C ALA A 137 43.79 67.58 -36.33
N CYS A 138 43.71 66.71 -35.32
CA CYS A 138 43.31 65.33 -35.59
C CYS A 138 41.87 65.35 -36.10
N THR A 139 41.67 64.92 -37.34
CA THR A 139 40.34 64.73 -37.91
C THR A 139 39.83 63.38 -37.43
N PRO A 140 38.86 63.34 -36.49
CA PRO A 140 38.33 62.07 -36.04
C PRO A 140 37.63 61.36 -37.22
N PRO A 141 37.66 60.02 -37.26
CA PRO A 141 36.85 59.26 -38.23
C PRO A 141 35.36 59.62 -38.11
N ALA A 142 34.57 59.25 -39.12
CA ALA A 142 33.12 59.29 -38.98
C ALA A 142 32.67 58.42 -37.79
N ALA A 143 31.55 58.77 -37.16
CA ALA A 143 30.95 57.90 -36.16
C ALA A 143 30.55 56.56 -36.81
N PRO A 144 30.94 55.41 -36.23
CA PRO A 144 30.47 54.12 -36.72
C PRO A 144 28.96 54.01 -36.55
N VAL A 145 28.33 53.14 -37.35
CA VAL A 145 26.94 52.74 -37.14
C VAL A 145 26.93 51.46 -36.32
N ALA A 146 26.36 51.51 -35.12
CA ALA A 146 26.15 50.30 -34.33
C ALA A 146 24.98 49.51 -34.92
N ASN A 147 25.19 48.22 -35.14
CA ASN A 147 24.22 47.29 -35.72
C ASN A 147 23.60 46.43 -34.61
N ALA A 148 22.56 45.63 -34.88
CA ALA A 148 21.95 44.75 -33.87
C ALA A 148 22.96 43.73 -33.30
N ALA A 149 22.79 43.38 -32.02
CA ALA A 149 23.57 42.32 -31.40
C ALA A 149 23.27 40.96 -32.05
N SER A 150 24.27 40.09 -32.07
CA SER A 150 24.16 38.71 -32.55
C SER A 150 24.57 37.73 -31.45
N SER A 151 24.32 36.43 -31.66
CA SER A 151 24.71 35.35 -30.73
C SER A 151 24.25 35.61 -29.29
N LEU A 152 23.01 36.07 -29.13
CA LEU A 152 22.39 36.28 -27.81
C LEU A 152 22.42 34.96 -27.04
N SER A 153 22.87 35.03 -25.80
CA SER A 153 22.83 33.95 -24.84
C SER A 153 22.25 34.44 -23.51
N CYS A 154 22.25 33.57 -22.53
CA CYS A 154 21.80 33.83 -21.17
C CYS A 154 22.67 34.84 -20.43
N SER A 155 23.95 34.93 -20.78
CA SER A 155 24.93 35.76 -20.08
C SER A 155 25.91 36.46 -21.03
N SER A 156 25.62 36.47 -22.32
CA SER A 156 26.47 37.10 -23.33
C SER A 156 25.72 37.52 -24.58
N PHE A 157 26.35 38.39 -25.34
CA PHE A 157 26.00 38.69 -26.72
C PHE A 157 27.23 39.23 -27.46
N THR A 158 27.18 39.24 -28.79
CA THR A 158 28.20 39.89 -29.62
C THR A 158 27.67 41.24 -30.10
N ALA A 159 28.32 42.33 -29.69
CA ALA A 159 28.05 43.68 -30.22
C ALA A 159 28.65 43.80 -31.62
N ASN A 160 27.93 44.44 -32.53
CA ASN A 160 28.34 44.59 -33.94
C ASN A 160 28.25 46.06 -34.38
N TRP A 161 29.17 46.51 -35.23
CA TRP A 161 29.14 47.83 -35.86
C TRP A 161 29.81 47.85 -37.23
N SER A 162 29.46 48.85 -38.04
CA SER A 162 30.03 49.05 -39.36
C SER A 162 31.38 49.76 -39.28
N ALA A 163 32.31 49.37 -40.17
CA ALA A 163 33.63 50.00 -40.23
C ALA A 163 33.54 51.49 -40.59
N SER A 164 34.31 52.32 -39.88
CA SER A 164 34.50 53.75 -40.17
C SER A 164 35.79 53.96 -40.93
N ALA A 165 35.73 54.62 -42.08
CA ALA A 165 36.89 54.87 -42.92
C ALA A 165 37.99 55.63 -42.14
N GLY A 166 39.23 55.15 -42.23
CA GLY A 166 40.39 55.73 -41.56
C GLY A 166 40.55 55.36 -40.09
N ALA A 167 39.60 54.68 -39.45
CA ALA A 167 39.72 54.27 -38.05
C ALA A 167 40.84 53.22 -37.85
N THR A 168 41.66 53.39 -36.81
CA THR A 168 42.69 52.43 -36.40
C THR A 168 42.31 51.67 -35.12
N SER A 169 41.27 52.11 -34.41
CA SER A 169 40.71 51.42 -33.24
C SER A 169 39.26 51.83 -32.99
N TYR A 170 38.56 51.05 -32.16
CA TYR A 170 37.23 51.38 -31.64
C TYR A 170 37.20 51.34 -30.12
N TYR A 171 36.34 52.17 -29.54
CA TYR A 171 36.05 52.22 -28.11
C TYR A 171 34.58 51.87 -27.88
N LEU A 172 34.33 50.84 -27.07
CA LEU A 172 33.00 50.30 -26.77
C LEU A 172 32.54 50.75 -25.38
N ASP A 173 31.30 51.24 -25.32
CA ASP A 173 30.56 51.46 -24.10
C ASP A 173 29.42 50.43 -24.00
N VAL A 174 29.26 49.77 -22.85
CA VAL A 174 28.10 48.91 -22.54
C VAL A 174 27.53 49.27 -21.17
N ALA A 175 26.21 49.45 -21.08
CA ALA A 175 25.50 49.90 -19.88
C ALA A 175 24.18 49.14 -19.66
N THR A 176 23.64 49.21 -18.44
CA THR A 176 22.30 48.72 -18.09
C THR A 176 21.21 49.76 -18.33
N ASP A 177 21.58 51.01 -18.64
CA ASP A 177 20.68 52.12 -18.90
C ASP A 177 21.00 52.84 -20.22
N ALA A 178 19.96 53.36 -20.87
CA ALA A 178 20.11 54.08 -22.15
C ALA A 178 20.89 55.40 -22.02
N GLY A 179 21.01 55.95 -20.80
CA GLY A 179 21.77 57.17 -20.51
C GLY A 179 23.28 56.94 -20.39
N PHE A 180 23.74 55.68 -20.38
CA PHE A 180 25.12 55.30 -20.10
C PHE A 180 25.63 55.90 -18.78
N THR A 181 24.82 55.81 -17.73
CA THR A 181 25.18 56.24 -16.37
C THR A 181 25.62 55.07 -15.48
N SER A 182 25.21 53.84 -15.83
CA SER A 182 25.47 52.57 -15.13
C SER A 182 26.15 51.58 -16.08
N PHE A 183 27.48 51.69 -16.18
CA PHE A 183 28.28 50.84 -17.07
C PHE A 183 28.44 49.42 -16.53
N ILE A 184 28.53 48.46 -17.45
CA ILE A 184 29.06 47.13 -17.14
C ILE A 184 30.54 47.26 -16.82
N SER A 185 30.98 46.64 -15.74
CA SER A 185 32.38 46.68 -15.30
C SER A 185 33.31 46.24 -16.44
N GLY A 186 34.28 47.09 -16.77
CA GLY A 186 35.23 46.85 -17.86
C GLY A 186 34.78 47.31 -19.26
N TYR A 187 33.55 47.78 -19.42
CA TYR A 187 32.99 48.22 -20.71
C TYR A 187 32.66 49.72 -20.74
N ASN A 188 33.35 50.54 -19.96
CA ASN A 188 33.30 52.00 -20.11
C ASN A 188 34.57 52.44 -20.85
N ASN A 189 34.41 52.95 -22.08
CA ASN A 189 35.52 53.35 -22.93
C ASN A 189 36.53 52.22 -23.18
N LEU A 190 36.05 51.00 -23.42
CA LEU A 190 36.90 49.82 -23.67
C LEU A 190 37.49 49.88 -25.08
N ASN A 191 38.83 49.95 -25.19
CA ASN A 191 39.51 49.85 -26.48
C ASN A 191 39.49 48.39 -26.97
N VAL A 192 38.84 48.14 -28.11
CA VAL A 192 38.72 46.81 -28.73
C VAL A 192 39.61 46.65 -29.97
N GLY A 193 40.44 47.65 -30.28
CA GLY A 193 41.26 47.65 -31.50
C GLY A 193 40.42 47.84 -32.77
N ASN A 194 40.99 47.53 -33.94
CA ASN A 194 40.32 47.71 -35.24
C ASN A 194 39.45 46.49 -35.62
N VAL A 195 38.43 46.23 -34.81
CA VAL A 195 37.45 45.17 -35.04
C VAL A 195 36.08 45.76 -35.31
N GLN A 196 35.17 44.96 -35.86
CA GLN A 196 33.76 45.34 -36.11
C GLN A 196 32.79 44.65 -35.15
N THR A 197 33.32 43.79 -34.26
CA THR A 197 32.53 43.05 -33.29
C THR A 197 33.28 42.89 -31.98
N GLN A 198 32.55 42.73 -30.89
CA GLN A 198 33.12 42.38 -29.59
C GLN A 198 32.17 41.41 -28.88
N TYR A 199 32.74 40.39 -28.23
CA TYR A 199 31.99 39.49 -27.34
C TYR A 199 31.88 40.11 -25.94
N ILE A 200 30.65 40.21 -25.43
CA ILE A 200 30.32 40.70 -24.08
C ILE A 200 29.84 39.51 -23.28
N ALA A 201 30.41 39.27 -22.09
CA ALA A 201 30.07 38.14 -21.23
C ALA A 201 29.76 38.59 -19.78
N SER A 202 29.45 37.61 -18.93
CA SER A 202 29.15 37.82 -17.50
C SER A 202 27.92 38.72 -17.26
N LEU A 203 26.96 38.63 -18.17
CA LEU A 203 25.69 39.35 -18.09
C LEU A 203 24.65 38.52 -17.33
N SER A 204 23.60 39.20 -16.86
CA SER A 204 22.45 38.58 -16.22
C SER A 204 21.42 38.16 -17.27
N PRO A 205 20.78 36.97 -17.12
CA PRO A 205 19.67 36.54 -17.99
C PRO A 205 18.50 37.53 -17.99
N GLY A 206 17.78 37.60 -19.10
CA GLY A 206 16.58 38.44 -19.24
C GLY A 206 16.78 39.95 -19.01
N THR A 207 18.02 40.42 -19.09
CA THR A 207 18.39 41.80 -18.76
C THR A 207 18.62 42.59 -20.03
N THR A 208 18.07 43.81 -20.06
CA THR A 208 18.28 44.75 -21.17
C THR A 208 19.59 45.50 -20.98
N TYR A 209 20.43 45.46 -22.02
CA TYR A 209 21.70 46.17 -22.10
C TYR A 209 21.71 47.12 -23.29
N TYR A 210 22.50 48.17 -23.17
CA TYR A 210 22.68 49.20 -24.18
C TYR A 210 24.16 49.27 -24.56
N TYR A 211 24.47 49.36 -25.85
CA TYR A 211 25.83 49.63 -26.29
C TYR A 211 25.91 50.70 -27.38
N ARG A 212 27.06 51.38 -27.40
CA ARG A 212 27.45 52.34 -28.42
C ARG A 212 28.97 52.27 -28.63
N VAL A 213 29.43 52.70 -29.78
CA VAL A 213 30.83 52.61 -30.18
C VAL A 213 31.34 53.94 -30.75
N ARG A 214 32.62 54.23 -30.53
CA ARG A 214 33.36 55.33 -31.16
C ARG A 214 34.49 54.77 -32.01
N ALA A 215 34.73 55.37 -33.16
CA ALA A 215 35.90 55.10 -33.98
C ALA A 215 37.04 56.05 -33.58
N ALA A 216 38.28 55.59 -33.65
CA ALA A 216 39.42 56.40 -33.24
C ALA A 216 40.65 56.20 -34.15
N THR A 217 41.40 57.29 -34.30
CA THR A 217 42.77 57.30 -34.81
C THR A 217 43.70 57.85 -33.72
N ALA A 218 44.18 59.08 -33.86
CA ALA A 218 44.81 59.84 -32.79
C ALA A 218 43.78 60.58 -31.91
N CYS A 219 42.53 60.66 -32.36
CA CYS A 219 41.38 61.24 -31.67
C CYS A 219 40.13 60.40 -31.97
N ALA A 220 39.15 60.43 -31.06
CA ALA A 220 37.93 59.65 -31.15
C ALA A 220 36.79 60.46 -31.82
N SER A 221 35.94 59.76 -32.56
CA SER A 221 34.69 60.29 -33.10
C SER A 221 33.63 60.47 -32.02
N ILE A 222 32.49 61.09 -32.39
CA ILE A 222 31.29 61.07 -31.56
C ILE A 222 30.74 59.63 -31.46
N ASN A 223 29.93 59.37 -30.44
CA ASN A 223 29.29 58.07 -30.29
C ASN A 223 28.39 57.72 -31.49
N SER A 224 28.33 56.44 -31.83
CA SER A 224 27.32 55.87 -32.72
C SER A 224 25.89 56.06 -32.18
N ASN A 225 24.92 55.60 -32.96
CA ASN A 225 23.59 55.26 -32.43
C ASN A 225 23.71 54.23 -31.29
N THR A 226 22.70 54.19 -30.41
CA THR A 226 22.60 53.21 -29.32
C THR A 226 21.82 51.97 -29.79
N ILE A 227 22.33 50.79 -29.43
CA ILE A 227 21.65 49.52 -29.67
C ILE A 227 21.21 48.91 -28.35
N THR A 228 20.00 48.36 -28.35
CA THR A 228 19.43 47.59 -27.23
C THR A 228 19.63 46.10 -27.51
N ALA A 229 20.13 45.36 -26.52
CA ALA A 229 20.28 43.90 -26.56
C ALA A 229 19.67 43.30 -25.29
N ILE A 230 18.85 42.26 -25.44
CA ILE A 230 18.22 41.57 -24.31
C ILE A 230 18.79 40.15 -24.27
N THR A 231 19.42 39.78 -23.17
CA THR A 231 19.89 38.39 -22.94
C THR A 231 18.70 37.44 -22.80
N ILE A 232 18.90 36.16 -23.10
CA ILE A 232 17.83 35.16 -23.03
C ILE A 232 17.34 35.01 -21.57
N ASN A 233 16.03 34.89 -21.37
CA ASN A 233 15.42 34.70 -20.05
C ASN A 233 15.67 33.29 -19.50
N ASN A 234 15.78 33.19 -18.17
CA ASN A 234 15.48 31.92 -17.50
C ASN A 234 13.98 31.61 -17.62
N PRO A 235 13.57 30.34 -17.54
CA PRO A 235 12.16 29.98 -17.54
C PRO A 235 11.39 30.73 -16.45
N ALA A 236 10.15 31.12 -16.75
CA ALA A 236 9.28 31.80 -15.81
C ALA A 236 8.98 30.93 -14.57
N VAL A 237 8.35 31.53 -13.55
CA VAL A 237 7.86 30.77 -12.39
C VAL A 237 6.80 29.76 -12.81
N ALA A 238 6.88 28.54 -12.28
CA ALA A 238 5.87 27.52 -12.53
C ALA A 238 4.52 27.90 -11.90
N GLY A 239 3.43 27.65 -12.64
CA GLY A 239 2.07 27.86 -12.16
C GLY A 239 1.61 26.83 -11.13
N THR A 240 0.32 26.88 -10.79
CA THR A 240 -0.31 25.94 -9.85
C THR A 240 -0.45 24.55 -10.47
N ILE A 241 -0.05 23.52 -9.72
CA ILE A 241 -0.25 22.12 -10.10
C ILE A 241 -1.75 21.76 -10.00
N THR A 242 -2.27 21.13 -11.05
CA THR A 242 -3.62 20.55 -11.10
C THR A 242 -3.50 19.02 -11.13
N GLY A 243 -4.25 18.31 -10.27
CA GLY A 243 -4.29 16.85 -10.21
C GLY A 243 -5.05 16.36 -8.98
N THR A 244 -4.98 15.06 -8.69
CA THR A 244 -5.66 14.48 -7.52
C THR A 244 -4.84 14.71 -6.24
N ALA A 245 -5.44 15.27 -5.18
CA ALA A 245 -4.74 15.54 -3.91
C ALA A 245 -4.68 14.33 -2.96
N THR A 246 -5.55 13.33 -3.13
CA THR A 246 -5.57 12.12 -2.31
C THR A 246 -5.63 10.89 -3.22
N VAL A 247 -4.72 9.95 -3.01
CA VAL A 247 -4.58 8.72 -3.82
C VAL A 247 -4.46 7.51 -2.92
N CYS A 248 -4.65 6.32 -3.48
CA CYS A 248 -4.42 5.05 -2.80
C CYS A 248 -3.01 4.49 -3.09
N GLN A 249 -2.41 3.78 -2.14
CA GLN A 249 -1.24 2.95 -2.44
C GLN A 249 -1.56 1.94 -3.55
N GLY A 250 -0.63 1.78 -4.50
CA GLY A 250 -0.82 0.93 -5.68
C GLY A 250 -1.62 1.57 -6.82
N GLN A 251 -2.09 2.82 -6.66
CA GLN A 251 -2.89 3.49 -7.68
C GLN A 251 -2.01 3.99 -8.84
N ASN A 252 -2.44 3.68 -10.06
CA ASN A 252 -1.73 4.02 -11.30
C ASN A 252 -2.54 4.99 -12.15
N GLY A 253 -1.87 5.72 -13.04
CA GLY A 253 -2.53 6.53 -14.06
C GLY A 253 -3.01 7.90 -13.60
N ILE A 254 -2.38 8.50 -12.58
CA ILE A 254 -2.81 9.78 -12.01
C ILE A 254 -2.19 10.95 -12.76
N ALA A 255 -3.03 11.81 -13.32
CA ALA A 255 -2.60 12.96 -14.09
C ALA A 255 -2.25 14.16 -13.20
N TYR A 256 -1.11 14.78 -13.46
CA TYR A 256 -0.71 16.08 -12.90
C TYR A 256 -0.25 17.00 -14.03
N SER A 257 -0.62 18.27 -13.96
CA SER A 257 -0.21 19.26 -14.97
C SER A 257 -0.06 20.67 -14.39
N VAL A 258 0.69 21.50 -15.12
CA VAL A 258 0.74 22.95 -14.94
C VAL A 258 0.53 23.64 -16.30
N PRO A 259 0.09 24.91 -16.34
CA PRO A 259 0.17 25.72 -17.54
C PRO A 259 1.60 25.73 -18.11
N ALA A 260 1.75 25.84 -19.44
CA ALA A 260 3.06 25.93 -20.07
C ALA A 260 3.87 27.09 -19.47
N ILE A 261 5.12 26.81 -19.10
CA ILE A 261 6.01 27.81 -18.48
C ILE A 261 6.71 28.57 -19.60
N ALA A 262 6.57 29.90 -19.62
CA ALA A 262 7.24 30.74 -20.61
C ALA A 262 8.76 30.54 -20.56
N ASP A 263 9.39 30.52 -21.73
CA ASP A 263 10.83 30.29 -21.95
C ASP A 263 11.37 28.92 -21.49
N ALA A 264 10.52 27.97 -21.07
CA ALA A 264 10.92 26.60 -20.74
C ALA A 264 11.01 25.71 -21.99
N THR A 265 12.08 24.91 -22.10
CA THR A 265 12.25 23.89 -23.15
C THR A 265 12.13 22.46 -22.62
N SER A 266 12.23 22.28 -21.30
CA SER A 266 12.04 21.01 -20.60
C SER A 266 11.48 21.26 -19.19
N TYR A 267 11.01 20.21 -18.54
CA TYR A 267 10.37 20.27 -17.23
C TYR A 267 10.93 19.20 -16.31
N THR A 268 11.13 19.56 -15.04
CA THR A 268 11.56 18.60 -14.01
C THR A 268 10.55 18.58 -12.88
N TRP A 269 9.96 17.39 -12.69
CA TRP A 269 9.05 17.10 -11.59
C TRP A 269 9.81 16.45 -10.44
N SER A 270 9.49 16.85 -9.21
CA SER A 270 10.07 16.30 -7.99
C SER A 270 8.98 15.95 -6.99
N TYR A 271 9.07 14.78 -6.39
CA TYR A 271 8.17 14.29 -5.35
C TYR A 271 8.98 13.99 -4.08
N SER A 272 8.53 14.50 -2.94
CA SER A 272 9.27 14.36 -1.67
C SER A 272 9.01 13.04 -0.92
N GLY A 273 7.97 12.29 -1.29
CA GLY A 273 7.67 10.99 -0.71
C GLY A 273 8.35 9.84 -1.43
N THR A 274 8.08 8.61 -0.99
CA THR A 274 8.58 7.37 -1.61
C THR A 274 7.51 6.69 -2.47
N GLY A 275 7.94 5.82 -3.40
CA GLY A 275 7.01 5.00 -4.20
C GLY A 275 6.31 5.73 -5.35
N PHE A 276 6.74 6.94 -5.69
CA PHE A 276 6.23 7.70 -6.84
C PHE A 276 7.07 7.42 -8.10
N ALA A 277 6.42 7.19 -9.22
CA ALA A 277 7.06 7.04 -10.52
C ALA A 277 6.29 7.78 -11.63
N ILE A 278 7.01 8.47 -12.50
CA ILE A 278 6.43 9.07 -13.71
C ILE A 278 6.28 7.96 -14.76
N ALA A 279 5.05 7.58 -15.06
CA ALA A 279 4.73 6.57 -16.06
C ALA A 279 4.85 7.12 -17.49
N SER A 280 4.45 8.38 -17.71
CA SER A 280 4.61 9.08 -19.00
C SER A 280 4.61 10.60 -18.84
N GLY A 281 5.05 11.31 -19.88
CA GLY A 281 5.12 12.79 -19.88
C GLY A 281 6.36 13.39 -19.24
N SER A 282 7.39 12.58 -18.94
CA SER A 282 8.66 13.07 -18.42
C SER A 282 9.25 14.14 -19.32
N GLY A 283 9.76 15.24 -18.73
CA GLY A 283 10.28 16.38 -19.49
C GLY A 283 9.20 17.34 -20.02
N THR A 284 7.91 17.14 -19.69
CA THR A 284 6.81 18.00 -20.15
C THR A 284 6.03 18.64 -18.98
N ASN A 285 5.15 19.60 -19.29
CA ASN A 285 4.30 20.28 -18.30
C ASN A 285 3.10 19.43 -17.82
N SER A 286 2.99 18.17 -18.28
CA SER A 286 1.93 17.24 -17.88
C SER A 286 2.48 15.83 -17.75
N ILE A 287 2.23 15.17 -16.63
CA ILE A 287 2.70 13.80 -16.37
C ILE A 287 1.53 12.88 -16.00
N ILE A 288 1.72 11.59 -16.27
CA ILE A 288 0.93 10.52 -15.66
C ILE A 288 1.85 9.82 -14.65
N ALA A 289 1.40 9.71 -13.40
CA ALA A 289 2.15 9.14 -12.29
C ALA A 289 1.50 7.88 -11.72
N ASN A 290 2.35 7.02 -11.18
CA ASN A 290 2.00 5.78 -10.49
C ASN A 290 2.52 5.83 -9.05
N PHE A 291 1.73 5.30 -8.12
CA PHE A 291 2.06 5.16 -6.71
C PHE A 291 2.19 3.67 -6.37
N SER A 292 3.35 3.24 -5.86
CA SER A 292 3.57 1.85 -5.46
C SER A 292 2.69 1.44 -4.27
N GLY A 293 2.63 0.13 -4.00
CA GLY A 293 1.97 -0.42 -2.81
C GLY A 293 2.60 0.01 -1.47
N SER A 294 3.77 0.65 -1.50
CA SER A 294 4.48 1.19 -0.34
C SER A 294 4.67 2.70 -0.39
N ALA A 295 3.92 3.38 -1.27
CA ALA A 295 4.04 4.82 -1.44
C ALA A 295 3.65 5.57 -0.16
N THR A 296 4.33 6.70 0.07
CA THR A 296 4.10 7.59 1.23
C THR A 296 3.66 8.97 0.75
N SER A 297 2.89 9.67 1.60
CA SER A 297 2.48 11.05 1.36
C SER A 297 3.69 11.98 1.19
N GLY A 298 3.53 13.00 0.36
CA GLY A 298 4.62 13.92 0.02
C GLY A 298 4.14 15.11 -0.80
N ASN A 299 5.06 16.02 -1.08
CA ASN A 299 4.81 17.19 -1.90
C ASN A 299 5.32 16.96 -3.32
N LEU A 300 4.47 17.24 -4.30
CA LEU A 300 4.85 17.35 -5.70
C LEU A 300 5.23 18.81 -6.00
N SER A 301 6.33 19.00 -6.73
CA SER A 301 6.78 20.29 -7.23
C SER A 301 7.33 20.16 -8.65
N ILE A 302 7.35 21.26 -9.39
CA ILE A 302 7.86 21.30 -10.77
C ILE A 302 8.56 22.62 -11.04
N TYR A 303 9.62 22.60 -11.85
CA TYR A 303 10.17 23.79 -12.50
C TYR A 303 10.44 23.53 -13.99
N GLY A 304 10.41 24.61 -14.79
CA GLY A 304 10.87 24.59 -16.17
C GLY A 304 12.37 24.82 -16.27
N SER A 305 13.02 24.22 -17.27
CA SER A 305 14.44 24.42 -17.58
C SER A 305 14.65 24.77 -19.04
N ASN A 306 15.68 25.57 -19.31
CA ASN A 306 16.20 25.85 -20.64
C ASN A 306 17.73 25.93 -20.62
N SER A 307 18.36 26.34 -21.72
CA SER A 307 19.82 26.48 -21.82
C SER A 307 20.42 27.51 -20.85
N CYS A 308 19.60 28.41 -20.28
CA CYS A 308 20.00 29.41 -19.29
C CYS A 308 19.94 28.93 -17.85
N GLY A 309 19.25 27.82 -17.61
CA GLY A 309 19.11 27.19 -16.30
C GLY A 309 17.66 26.97 -15.93
N ASN A 310 17.42 26.93 -14.62
CA ASN A 310 16.12 26.58 -14.06
C ASN A 310 15.33 27.84 -13.72
N GLY A 311 14.02 27.77 -14.00
CA GLY A 311 13.06 28.73 -13.48
C GLY A 311 12.77 28.50 -12.00
N THR A 312 11.90 29.35 -11.44
CA THR A 312 11.44 29.18 -10.06
C THR A 312 10.43 28.04 -9.98
N ALA A 313 10.62 27.12 -9.03
CA ALA A 313 9.73 25.99 -8.83
C ALA A 313 8.33 26.43 -8.37
N SER A 314 7.34 25.59 -8.64
CA SER A 314 5.97 25.76 -8.17
C SER A 314 5.92 25.76 -6.65
N ALA A 315 4.81 26.27 -6.09
CA ALA A 315 4.46 25.94 -4.71
C ALA A 315 4.34 24.40 -4.55
N ASN A 316 4.53 23.92 -3.32
CA ASN A 316 4.36 22.51 -2.99
C ASN A 316 2.89 22.10 -3.12
N TYR A 317 2.63 21.04 -3.88
CA TYR A 317 1.32 20.40 -3.99
C TYR A 317 1.29 19.16 -3.11
N ALA A 318 0.58 19.23 -1.98
CA ALA A 318 0.51 18.14 -1.01
C ALA A 318 -0.36 16.99 -1.53
N ILE A 319 0.22 15.79 -1.61
CA ILE A 319 -0.46 14.56 -1.98
C ILE A 319 -0.52 13.65 -0.75
N VAL A 320 -1.74 13.27 -0.37
CA VAL A 320 -2.00 12.29 0.68
C VAL A 320 -2.15 10.91 0.06
N VAL A 321 -1.33 9.96 0.49
CA VAL A 321 -1.38 8.57 0.03
C VAL A 321 -1.98 7.71 1.14
N ASN A 322 -3.19 7.19 0.90
CA ASN A 322 -3.90 6.32 1.82
C ASN A 322 -3.52 4.86 1.61
N ALA A 323 -3.30 4.12 2.70
CA ALA A 323 -3.13 2.67 2.64
C ALA A 323 -4.46 1.98 2.28
N PRO A 324 -4.45 0.79 1.64
CA PRO A 324 -5.68 0.03 1.40
C PRO A 324 -6.38 -0.25 2.74
N PRO A 325 -7.73 -0.34 2.75
CA PRO A 325 -8.43 -0.71 3.96
C PRO A 325 -8.02 -2.11 4.42
N THR A 326 -8.08 -2.35 5.73
CA THR A 326 -7.95 -3.72 6.26
C THR A 326 -8.98 -4.62 5.56
N THR A 327 -8.62 -5.85 5.22
CA THR A 327 -9.59 -6.83 4.68
C THR A 327 -10.70 -7.05 5.69
N ALA A 328 -11.94 -6.75 5.31
CA ALA A 328 -13.10 -6.98 6.15
C ALA A 328 -13.28 -8.49 6.39
N ASN A 329 -13.63 -8.84 7.63
CA ASN A 329 -14.09 -10.16 8.04
C ASN A 329 -15.30 -9.92 8.94
N ALA A 330 -16.47 -10.43 8.55
CA ALA A 330 -17.74 -10.22 9.24
C ALA A 330 -17.96 -11.19 10.41
N GLY A 331 -17.03 -12.14 10.62
CA GLY A 331 -17.16 -13.21 11.60
C GLY A 331 -17.85 -14.44 11.01
N SER A 332 -18.09 -15.44 11.86
CA SER A 332 -18.83 -16.64 11.46
C SER A 332 -20.33 -16.37 11.37
N ASP A 333 -21.02 -17.12 10.50
CA ASP A 333 -22.48 -17.13 10.42
C ASP A 333 -23.12 -17.46 11.78
N ILE A 334 -24.27 -16.85 12.05
CA ILE A 334 -24.92 -16.88 13.36
C ILE A 334 -26.24 -17.64 13.26
N ASN A 335 -26.40 -18.68 14.07
CA ASN A 335 -27.67 -19.35 14.28
C ASN A 335 -28.36 -18.76 15.52
N VAL A 336 -29.46 -18.04 15.30
CA VAL A 336 -30.30 -17.45 16.35
C VAL A 336 -31.46 -18.41 16.62
N THR A 337 -31.32 -19.22 17.66
CA THR A 337 -32.30 -20.26 18.02
C THR A 337 -33.41 -19.70 18.92
N CYS A 338 -34.43 -20.53 19.18
CA CYS A 338 -35.49 -20.25 20.16
C CYS A 338 -36.34 -19.01 19.85
N GLY A 339 -36.57 -18.68 18.58
CA GLY A 339 -37.32 -17.49 18.19
C GLY A 339 -36.65 -16.17 18.54
N GLY A 340 -35.33 -16.17 18.78
CA GLY A 340 -34.58 -14.95 19.06
C GLY A 340 -34.66 -13.94 17.92
N THR A 341 -34.81 -12.66 18.26
CA THR A 341 -34.91 -11.54 17.30
C THR A 341 -33.67 -10.64 17.33
N THR A 342 -32.64 -11.05 18.06
CA THR A 342 -31.42 -10.26 18.31
C THR A 342 -30.15 -11.11 18.21
N ALA A 343 -29.03 -10.51 17.82
CA ALA A 343 -27.70 -11.14 17.83
C ALA A 343 -26.59 -10.10 18.03
N THR A 344 -25.37 -10.56 18.31
CA THR A 344 -24.16 -9.71 18.35
C THR A 344 -23.28 -10.07 17.17
N LEU A 345 -22.88 -9.05 16.41
CA LEU A 345 -22.00 -9.20 15.24
C LEU A 345 -20.53 -9.24 15.69
N ALA A 346 -19.66 -9.81 14.85
CA ALA A 346 -18.26 -10.06 15.21
C ALA A 346 -17.29 -9.67 14.09
N GLY A 347 -17.43 -8.42 13.62
CA GLY A 347 -16.55 -7.85 12.60
C GLY A 347 -15.14 -7.66 13.14
N ASN A 348 -14.14 -7.68 12.27
CA ASN A 348 -12.78 -7.36 12.68
C ASN A 348 -12.57 -5.84 12.90
N THR A 349 -11.70 -5.49 13.85
CA THR A 349 -11.32 -4.08 14.10
C THR A 349 -10.37 -3.60 13.00
N PRO A 350 -10.68 -2.51 12.27
CA PRO A 350 -9.81 -1.98 11.22
C PRO A 350 -8.48 -1.46 11.78
N THR A 351 -7.36 -1.81 11.13
CA THR A 351 -6.06 -1.17 11.31
C THR A 351 -5.84 -0.02 10.33
N SER A 352 -6.52 -0.05 9.18
CA SER A 352 -6.54 0.97 8.14
C SER A 352 -7.98 1.13 7.62
N GLY A 353 -8.48 2.37 7.60
CA GLY A 353 -9.84 2.70 7.22
C GLY A 353 -10.85 2.68 8.37
N THR A 354 -12.14 2.80 8.01
CA THR A 354 -13.28 2.86 8.93
C THR A 354 -14.28 1.77 8.58
N GLY A 355 -14.68 0.99 9.59
CA GLY A 355 -15.62 -0.12 9.45
C GLY A 355 -17.06 0.32 9.67
N SER A 356 -18.00 -0.22 8.88
CA SER A 356 -19.44 -0.03 9.08
C SER A 356 -20.24 -1.27 8.66
N TRP A 357 -21.25 -1.61 9.45
CA TRP A 357 -22.26 -2.62 9.16
C TRP A 357 -23.38 -2.04 8.29
N SER A 358 -23.96 -2.88 7.43
CA SER A 358 -25.16 -2.57 6.63
C SER A 358 -26.02 -3.81 6.40
N VAL A 359 -27.30 -3.62 6.13
CA VAL A 359 -28.23 -4.70 5.78
C VAL A 359 -28.18 -4.92 4.27
N VAL A 360 -27.85 -6.14 3.83
CA VAL A 360 -27.88 -6.52 2.41
C VAL A 360 -29.24 -7.05 2.03
N SER A 361 -29.82 -7.92 2.86
CA SER A 361 -31.13 -8.53 2.65
C SER A 361 -31.75 -8.98 3.98
N GLY A 362 -33.08 -9.11 4.03
CA GLY A 362 -33.82 -9.47 5.24
C GLY A 362 -34.17 -8.25 6.10
N THR A 363 -34.78 -8.51 7.27
CA THR A 363 -35.15 -7.47 8.25
C THR A 363 -34.18 -7.49 9.41
N ALA A 364 -33.54 -6.35 9.66
CA ALA A 364 -32.62 -6.15 10.77
C ALA A 364 -32.48 -4.65 11.07
N SER A 365 -32.22 -4.33 12.34
CA SER A 365 -31.84 -3.00 12.81
C SER A 365 -30.51 -3.09 13.55
N ILE A 366 -29.47 -2.48 12.98
CA ILE A 366 -28.10 -2.46 13.51
C ILE A 366 -28.00 -1.35 14.57
N THR A 367 -27.58 -1.71 15.77
CA THR A 367 -27.58 -0.79 16.92
C THR A 367 -26.44 0.22 16.89
N THR A 368 -25.23 -0.20 16.51
CA THR A 368 -24.03 0.66 16.43
C THR A 368 -23.25 0.36 15.16
N PRO A 369 -23.69 0.87 13.98
CA PRO A 369 -23.13 0.45 12.69
C PRO A 369 -21.61 0.53 12.56
N ASN A 370 -20.95 1.49 13.20
CA ASN A 370 -19.49 1.66 13.14
C ASN A 370 -18.71 0.83 14.18
N SER A 371 -19.40 0.03 15.01
CA SER A 371 -18.78 -0.87 15.97
C SER A 371 -18.55 -2.24 15.35
N SER A 372 -17.34 -2.76 15.45
CA SER A 372 -17.00 -4.11 15.00
C SER A 372 -17.84 -5.18 15.71
N THR A 373 -18.24 -4.94 16.96
CA THR A 373 -19.10 -5.82 17.76
C THR A 373 -20.52 -5.27 17.95
N SER A 374 -21.10 -4.67 16.90
CA SER A 374 -22.46 -4.12 16.98
C SER A 374 -23.50 -5.19 17.34
N GLY A 375 -24.51 -4.81 18.12
CA GLY A 375 -25.73 -5.61 18.23
C GLY A 375 -26.63 -5.44 16.99
N VAL A 376 -27.48 -6.42 16.73
CA VAL A 376 -28.58 -6.36 15.76
C VAL A 376 -29.88 -6.81 16.41
N THR A 377 -30.99 -6.18 16.01
CA THR A 377 -32.34 -6.43 16.54
C THR A 377 -33.37 -6.51 15.41
N GLY A 378 -34.60 -6.91 15.70
CA GLY A 378 -35.69 -6.92 14.73
C GLY A 378 -35.55 -7.97 13.62
N LEU A 379 -34.84 -9.07 13.91
CA LEU A 379 -34.77 -10.21 13.00
C LEU A 379 -36.15 -10.87 12.89
N ALA A 380 -36.62 -11.12 11.67
CA ALA A 380 -37.85 -11.88 11.44
C ALA A 380 -37.60 -13.35 11.73
N VAL A 381 -38.61 -14.07 12.24
CA VAL A 381 -38.50 -15.49 12.59
C VAL A 381 -39.68 -16.26 11.94
N PRO A 382 -39.44 -17.36 11.19
CA PRO A 382 -38.14 -17.85 10.73
C PRO A 382 -37.70 -17.10 9.46
N ALA A 383 -36.45 -16.70 9.39
CA ALA A 383 -35.87 -16.05 8.22
C ALA A 383 -34.34 -16.15 8.19
N THR A 384 -33.77 -15.97 7.00
CA THR A 384 -32.34 -15.71 6.80
C THR A 384 -32.14 -14.23 6.50
N THR A 385 -31.22 -13.58 7.22
CA THR A 385 -30.83 -12.19 7.02
C THR A 385 -29.34 -12.12 6.67
N THR A 386 -28.95 -11.31 5.69
CA THR A 386 -27.55 -11.09 5.32
C THR A 386 -27.13 -9.68 5.68
N LEU A 387 -26.07 -9.57 6.49
CA LEU A 387 -25.47 -8.29 6.87
C LEU A 387 -24.05 -8.22 6.32
N ARG A 388 -23.60 -7.00 6.02
CA ARG A 388 -22.28 -6.73 5.44
C ARG A 388 -21.43 -5.88 6.36
N TRP A 389 -20.22 -6.33 6.64
CA TRP A 389 -19.16 -5.51 7.23
C TRP A 389 -18.31 -4.91 6.11
N SER A 390 -18.27 -3.58 6.00
CA SER A 390 -17.45 -2.87 5.01
C SER A 390 -16.39 -2.03 5.70
N ILE A 391 -15.12 -2.14 5.27
CA ILE A 391 -14.04 -1.26 5.73
C ILE A 391 -13.62 -0.35 4.57
N SER A 392 -13.74 0.96 4.79
CA SER A 392 -13.52 1.99 3.75
C SER A 392 -12.35 2.92 4.10
N ASN A 393 -11.51 3.23 3.12
CA ASN A 393 -10.44 4.22 3.23
C ASN A 393 -10.28 5.00 1.92
N ALA A 394 -11.29 5.79 1.56
CA ALA A 394 -11.34 6.46 0.26
C ALA A 394 -10.06 7.28 -0.02
N PRO A 395 -9.54 7.30 -1.26
CA PRO A 395 -10.12 6.75 -2.48
C PRO A 395 -9.83 5.26 -2.72
N CYS A 396 -9.21 4.55 -1.77
CA CYS A 396 -8.99 3.12 -1.91
C CYS A 396 -10.32 2.38 -2.01
N THR A 397 -10.38 1.35 -2.86
CA THR A 397 -11.52 0.44 -2.95
C THR A 397 -11.79 -0.18 -1.59
N ALA A 398 -13.04 -0.10 -1.12
CA ALA A 398 -13.46 -0.69 0.14
C ALA A 398 -13.36 -2.23 0.10
N SER A 399 -13.02 -2.85 1.23
CA SER A 399 -13.16 -4.28 1.43
C SER A 399 -14.50 -4.56 2.11
N PHE A 400 -15.09 -5.73 1.85
CA PHE A 400 -16.31 -6.15 2.54
C PHE A 400 -16.35 -7.67 2.71
N ASP A 401 -17.11 -8.09 3.71
CA ASP A 401 -17.45 -9.48 3.97
C ASP A 401 -18.90 -9.56 4.50
N ASP A 402 -19.58 -10.66 4.20
CA ASP A 402 -20.99 -10.86 4.54
C ASP A 402 -21.13 -11.94 5.62
N VAL A 403 -22.09 -11.75 6.52
CA VAL A 403 -22.47 -12.74 7.54
C VAL A 403 -23.94 -13.10 7.39
N LEU A 404 -24.26 -14.39 7.47
CA LEU A 404 -25.62 -14.90 7.44
C LEU A 404 -26.15 -15.14 8.86
N LEU A 405 -27.36 -14.65 9.11
CA LEU A 405 -28.10 -14.90 10.35
C LEU A 405 -29.31 -15.79 10.05
N PHE A 406 -29.35 -16.98 10.63
CA PHE A 406 -30.46 -17.93 10.51
C PHE A 406 -31.31 -17.90 11.78
N THR A 407 -32.58 -17.56 11.67
CA THR A 407 -33.55 -17.62 12.78
C THR A 407 -34.51 -18.79 12.59
N THR A 408 -34.78 -19.56 13.66
CA THR A 408 -35.67 -20.73 13.60
C THR A 408 -36.75 -20.71 14.69
N ASN A 409 -37.88 -21.39 14.41
CA ASN A 409 -39.06 -21.50 15.30
C ASN A 409 -38.99 -22.69 16.29
N SER A 410 -38.00 -23.57 16.24
CA SER A 410 -38.05 -24.85 16.96
C SER A 410 -37.63 -24.71 18.43
N VAL A 411 -38.59 -24.76 19.35
CA VAL A 411 -38.37 -24.82 20.81
C VAL A 411 -38.72 -26.22 21.30
N TRP A 412 -37.71 -26.94 21.78
CA TRP A 412 -37.93 -28.09 22.66
C TRP A 412 -38.08 -27.54 24.08
N HIS A 413 -39.27 -27.63 24.65
CA HIS A 413 -39.58 -27.00 25.94
C HIS A 413 -39.02 -27.79 27.13
N TYR A 414 -38.82 -29.09 26.96
CA TYR A 414 -38.37 -29.97 28.04
C TYR A 414 -37.31 -30.93 27.51
N ARG A 415 -36.35 -31.29 28.37
CA ARG A 415 -35.42 -32.39 28.12
C ARG A 415 -35.24 -33.20 29.37
N ASN A 416 -34.85 -34.45 29.22
CA ASN A 416 -34.33 -35.24 30.33
C ASN A 416 -33.11 -36.04 29.95
N LYS A 417 -32.18 -36.10 30.89
CA LYS A 417 -31.00 -36.95 30.78
C LYS A 417 -31.34 -38.37 31.21
N ILE A 418 -30.95 -39.32 30.38
CA ILE A 418 -31.08 -40.75 30.63
C ILE A 418 -29.66 -41.33 30.66
N THR A 419 -29.24 -41.83 31.82
CA THR A 419 -27.97 -42.54 31.96
C THR A 419 -28.20 -44.03 31.74
N ILE A 420 -27.66 -44.55 30.65
CA ILE A 420 -27.58 -45.98 30.36
C ILE A 420 -26.35 -46.53 31.09
N ILE A 421 -26.57 -47.51 31.96
CA ILE A 421 -25.53 -48.19 32.72
C ILE A 421 -24.83 -49.18 31.80
N GLY A 422 -23.56 -48.92 31.50
CA GLY A 422 -22.78 -49.71 30.56
C GLY A 422 -22.54 -51.13 31.03
N GLN A 423 -22.34 -52.03 30.07
CA GLN A 423 -22.07 -53.44 30.30
C GLN A 423 -20.95 -53.90 29.37
N ASN A 424 -19.91 -54.54 29.93
CA ASN A 424 -18.76 -54.98 29.16
C ASN A 424 -19.16 -55.93 28.01
N GLY A 425 -18.73 -55.60 26.80
CA GLY A 425 -19.08 -56.30 25.58
C GLY A 425 -20.42 -55.89 24.98
N ALA A 426 -20.97 -54.73 25.38
CA ALA A 426 -22.08 -54.08 24.70
C ALA A 426 -21.59 -53.31 23.46
N GLY A 427 -20.40 -52.71 23.46
CA GLY A 427 -19.81 -51.99 22.33
C GLY A 427 -20.69 -50.84 21.78
N THR A 428 -20.49 -50.48 20.51
CA THR A 428 -21.26 -49.43 19.81
C THR A 428 -22.55 -49.94 19.14
N ASN A 429 -23.43 -49.00 18.74
CA ASN A 429 -24.69 -49.23 18.01
C ASN A 429 -25.68 -50.19 18.70
N TYR A 430 -25.76 -50.10 20.02
CA TYR A 430 -26.63 -50.96 20.84
C TYR A 430 -28.07 -50.43 20.87
N GLN A 431 -29.07 -51.31 20.80
CA GLN A 431 -30.49 -50.95 20.89
C GLN A 431 -30.99 -51.14 22.33
N VAL A 432 -31.47 -50.07 22.96
CA VAL A 432 -32.01 -50.07 24.31
C VAL A 432 -33.52 -49.85 24.26
N LEU A 433 -34.28 -50.61 25.04
CA LEU A 433 -35.73 -50.42 25.19
C LEU A 433 -36.02 -49.51 26.39
N LEU A 434 -36.74 -48.42 26.15
CA LEU A 434 -37.18 -47.47 27.16
C LEU A 434 -38.71 -47.44 27.22
N LYS A 435 -39.30 -47.46 28.41
CA LYS A 435 -40.74 -47.19 28.57
C LYS A 435 -40.96 -45.75 29.00
N ILE A 436 -41.66 -44.99 28.16
CA ILE A 436 -41.88 -43.56 28.34
C ILE A 436 -43.38 -43.35 28.54
N GLY A 437 -43.79 -42.73 29.64
CA GLY A 437 -45.18 -42.43 29.94
C GLY A 437 -45.52 -40.96 29.69
N ASN A 438 -46.73 -40.68 29.20
CA ASN A 438 -47.19 -39.30 29.01
C ASN A 438 -47.38 -38.58 30.34
N ALA A 439 -48.16 -39.13 31.29
CA ALA A 439 -48.35 -38.53 32.63
C ALA A 439 -48.17 -39.50 33.82
N SER A 440 -48.21 -40.83 33.65
CA SER A 440 -47.85 -41.83 34.68
C SER A 440 -47.72 -43.25 34.09
N GLY A 441 -46.84 -44.11 34.63
CA GLY A 441 -46.83 -45.58 34.36
C GLY A 441 -45.68 -46.14 33.51
N GLY A 442 -44.80 -45.28 32.97
CA GLY A 442 -43.55 -45.69 32.30
C GLY A 442 -42.35 -45.67 33.24
N ASP A 443 -41.22 -46.19 32.77
CA ASP A 443 -39.93 -46.06 33.49
C ASP A 443 -39.46 -44.58 33.52
N PHE A 444 -39.93 -43.79 32.55
CA PHE A 444 -39.70 -42.35 32.43
C PHE A 444 -41.02 -41.60 32.18
N ASN A 445 -41.33 -40.55 32.95
CA ASN A 445 -42.60 -39.82 32.87
C ASN A 445 -42.40 -38.41 32.30
N LEU A 446 -43.22 -38.03 31.31
CA LEU A 446 -43.23 -36.69 30.71
C LEU A 446 -44.13 -35.69 31.46
N ASN A 447 -44.84 -36.10 32.51
CA ASN A 447 -45.74 -35.27 33.33
C ASN A 447 -46.80 -34.49 32.53
N GLY A 448 -47.21 -35.00 31.37
CA GLY A 448 -48.19 -34.40 30.48
C GLY A 448 -47.65 -33.27 29.59
N HIS A 449 -46.33 -33.05 29.58
CA HIS A 449 -45.70 -31.98 28.83
C HIS A 449 -45.49 -32.29 27.34
N SER A 450 -45.88 -33.47 26.88
CA SER A 450 -45.86 -33.84 25.47
C SER A 450 -47.15 -33.34 24.81
N ALA A 451 -47.00 -32.43 23.83
CA ALA A 451 -48.11 -31.87 23.07
C ALA A 451 -48.69 -32.89 22.08
N SER A 452 -47.87 -33.84 21.62
CA SER A 452 -48.24 -34.89 20.69
C SER A 452 -47.54 -36.19 21.04
N PHE A 453 -47.99 -36.83 22.14
CA PHE A 453 -47.42 -38.10 22.57
C PHE A 453 -47.61 -39.20 21.50
N PRO A 454 -46.63 -40.13 21.32
CA PRO A 454 -46.81 -41.28 20.44
C PRO A 454 -48.16 -41.98 20.66
N SER A 455 -48.88 -42.24 19.57
CA SER A 455 -50.19 -42.90 19.57
C SER A 455 -50.18 -44.30 18.97
N GLY A 456 -49.06 -44.72 18.37
CA GLY A 456 -48.89 -46.04 17.79
C GLY A 456 -47.49 -46.28 17.23
N LYS A 457 -47.34 -47.37 16.45
CA LYS A 457 -46.11 -47.68 15.73
C LYS A 457 -45.78 -46.58 14.73
N ASN A 458 -44.50 -46.26 14.57
CA ASN A 458 -43.98 -45.20 13.70
C ASN A 458 -44.46 -43.77 14.00
N THR A 459 -45.28 -43.55 15.04
CA THR A 459 -45.61 -42.20 15.49
C THR A 459 -44.56 -41.80 16.52
N GLY A 460 -43.50 -41.11 16.09
CA GLY A 460 -42.49 -40.58 17.00
C GLY A 460 -43.00 -39.45 17.90
N GLY A 461 -44.18 -38.90 17.57
CA GLY A 461 -44.79 -37.79 18.30
C GLY A 461 -43.86 -36.59 18.35
N ASP A 462 -43.89 -35.88 19.48
CA ASP A 462 -42.92 -34.86 19.84
C ASP A 462 -41.79 -35.44 20.71
N LEU A 463 -41.24 -36.60 20.35
CA LEU A 463 -40.04 -37.14 21.01
C LEU A 463 -38.81 -36.99 20.11
N LEU A 464 -37.70 -36.56 20.69
CA LEU A 464 -36.39 -36.54 20.04
C LEU A 464 -35.31 -37.04 20.99
N PHE A 465 -34.49 -37.98 20.53
CA PHE A 465 -33.35 -38.48 21.30
C PHE A 465 -32.05 -37.90 20.75
N MET A 466 -31.16 -37.48 21.64
CA MET A 466 -29.84 -36.98 21.32
C MET A 466 -28.76 -37.69 22.15
N ALA A 467 -27.55 -37.78 21.61
CA ALA A 467 -26.39 -38.24 22.36
C ALA A 467 -26.00 -37.23 23.45
N SER A 468 -25.05 -37.61 24.30
CA SER A 468 -24.54 -36.76 25.38
C SER A 468 -23.95 -35.41 24.92
N ASP A 469 -23.56 -35.30 23.64
CA ASP A 469 -23.05 -34.07 23.03
C ASP A 469 -24.12 -32.99 22.80
N GLY A 470 -25.41 -33.33 22.93
CA GLY A 470 -26.53 -32.41 22.72
C GLY A 470 -26.73 -31.97 21.27
N ILE A 471 -26.06 -32.62 20.30
CA ILE A 471 -26.11 -32.28 18.88
C ILE A 471 -26.49 -33.51 18.03
N THR A 472 -25.96 -34.68 18.36
CA THR A 472 -26.14 -35.89 17.57
C THR A 472 -27.50 -36.51 17.82
N VAL A 473 -28.39 -36.49 16.81
CA VAL A 473 -29.69 -37.16 16.87
C VAL A 473 -29.53 -38.69 16.84
N LEU A 474 -30.19 -39.36 17.79
CA LEU A 474 -30.21 -40.81 17.91
C LEU A 474 -31.46 -41.41 17.24
N PRO A 475 -31.31 -42.43 16.37
CA PRO A 475 -32.44 -43.14 15.80
C PRO A 475 -33.27 -43.86 16.87
N PHE A 476 -34.58 -43.84 16.71
CA PHE A 476 -35.49 -44.61 17.55
C PHE A 476 -36.70 -45.17 16.79
N TRP A 477 -37.41 -46.11 17.41
CA TRP A 477 -38.65 -46.66 16.89
C TRP A 477 -39.62 -46.99 18.03
N VAL A 478 -40.88 -46.60 17.86
CA VAL A 478 -41.95 -46.89 18.83
C VAL A 478 -42.51 -48.27 18.53
N GLN A 479 -42.27 -49.24 19.43
CA GLN A 479 -42.75 -50.62 19.28
C GLN A 479 -44.25 -50.72 19.50
N ARG A 480 -44.74 -50.12 20.59
CA ARG A 480 -46.16 -50.07 20.94
C ARG A 480 -46.42 -48.96 21.94
N VAL A 481 -47.69 -48.59 22.06
CA VAL A 481 -48.19 -47.67 23.07
C VAL A 481 -49.31 -48.38 23.82
N ASP A 482 -49.11 -48.56 25.13
CA ASP A 482 -50.07 -49.19 26.03
C ASP A 482 -50.92 -48.09 26.70
N GLY A 483 -52.25 -48.23 26.69
CA GLY A 483 -53.18 -47.23 27.25
C GLY A 483 -53.57 -46.09 26.29
N SER A 484 -54.25 -45.06 26.80
CA SER A 484 -54.64 -43.86 26.03
C SER A 484 -54.64 -42.60 26.91
N GLY A 485 -54.52 -41.42 26.28
CA GLY A 485 -54.55 -40.14 26.98
C GLY A 485 -53.36 -39.94 27.94
N GLY A 486 -53.62 -39.43 29.15
CA GLY A 486 -52.58 -39.14 30.14
C GLY A 486 -51.86 -40.39 30.70
N SER A 487 -52.48 -41.57 30.65
CA SER A 487 -51.87 -42.81 31.17
C SER A 487 -51.15 -43.63 30.11
N ALA A 488 -50.95 -43.08 28.90
CA ALA A 488 -50.29 -43.78 27.80
C ALA A 488 -48.80 -44.02 28.10
N VAL A 489 -48.30 -45.23 27.81
CA VAL A 489 -46.89 -45.61 27.93
C VAL A 489 -46.37 -46.17 26.62
N ALA A 490 -45.42 -45.48 26.00
CA ALA A 490 -44.74 -45.91 24.78
C ALA A 490 -43.51 -46.78 25.13
N SER A 491 -43.44 -47.96 24.53
CA SER A 491 -42.22 -48.79 24.51
C SER A 491 -41.38 -48.37 23.30
N VAL A 492 -40.25 -47.69 23.54
CA VAL A 492 -39.43 -47.05 22.51
C VAL A 492 -38.04 -47.66 22.48
N TRP A 493 -37.65 -48.18 21.32
CA TRP A 493 -36.28 -48.62 21.07
C TRP A 493 -35.43 -47.45 20.63
N VAL A 494 -34.28 -47.24 21.26
CA VAL A 494 -33.32 -46.18 20.92
C VAL A 494 -31.99 -46.81 20.57
N LYS A 495 -31.41 -46.42 19.43
CA LYS A 495 -30.09 -46.85 18.99
C LYS A 495 -29.02 -45.93 19.56
N VAL A 496 -28.34 -46.39 20.61
CA VAL A 496 -27.20 -45.69 21.21
C VAL A 496 -25.95 -45.99 20.38
N ARG A 497 -25.41 -44.96 19.73
CA ARG A 497 -24.24 -45.10 18.84
C ARG A 497 -22.94 -45.25 19.62
N ASP A 498 -22.83 -44.58 20.76
CA ASP A 498 -21.64 -44.58 21.60
C ASP A 498 -21.32 -45.97 22.16
N ASN A 499 -20.08 -46.15 22.62
CA ASN A 499 -19.65 -47.42 23.20
C ASN A 499 -20.28 -47.61 24.59
N LEU A 500 -21.17 -48.59 24.72
CA LEU A 500 -21.86 -48.95 25.96
C LEU A 500 -21.10 -49.97 26.83
N ASP A 501 -19.80 -50.18 26.60
CA ASP A 501 -18.93 -50.89 27.54
C ASP A 501 -18.74 -50.11 28.86
N SER A 502 -19.11 -48.82 28.87
CA SER A 502 -19.17 -47.91 30.02
C SER A 502 -20.51 -47.16 30.04
N ASN A 503 -20.83 -46.49 31.17
CA ASN A 503 -22.05 -45.68 31.25
C ASN A 503 -22.08 -44.62 30.15
N GLN A 504 -23.25 -44.40 29.55
CA GLN A 504 -23.46 -43.38 28.54
C GLN A 504 -24.70 -42.55 28.87
N ASP A 505 -24.61 -41.25 28.68
CA ASP A 505 -25.74 -40.34 28.81
C ASP A 505 -26.37 -40.08 27.44
N ILE A 506 -27.69 -40.08 27.38
CA ILE A 506 -28.47 -39.60 26.24
C ILE A 506 -29.50 -38.59 26.74
N TYR A 507 -30.02 -37.75 25.86
CA TYR A 507 -31.09 -36.81 26.17
C TYR A 507 -32.35 -37.15 25.39
N ILE A 508 -33.51 -37.05 26.04
CA ILE A 508 -34.80 -37.01 25.37
C ILE A 508 -35.34 -35.58 25.45
N TYR A 509 -35.70 -35.01 24.31
CA TYR A 509 -36.38 -33.73 24.20
C TYR A 509 -37.86 -33.96 23.86
N TYR A 510 -38.74 -33.15 24.47
CA TYR A 510 -40.19 -33.24 24.30
C TYR A 510 -40.90 -31.89 24.49
N GLY A 511 -42.20 -31.86 24.19
CA GLY A 511 -43.05 -30.67 24.28
C GLY A 511 -43.02 -29.76 23.07
N ASN A 512 -42.39 -30.15 21.97
CA ASN A 512 -42.35 -29.37 20.74
C ASN A 512 -43.56 -29.69 19.84
N SER A 513 -44.53 -28.77 19.77
CA SER A 513 -45.73 -28.90 18.92
C SER A 513 -45.45 -28.85 17.41
N PHE A 514 -44.23 -28.46 17.00
CA PHE A 514 -43.77 -28.37 15.61
C PHE A 514 -42.55 -29.26 15.34
N SER A 515 -42.38 -30.35 16.09
CA SER A 515 -41.26 -31.29 15.92
C SER A 515 -41.09 -31.69 14.44
N PRO A 516 -39.96 -31.36 13.78
CA PRO A 516 -39.72 -31.77 12.41
C PRO A 516 -39.56 -33.31 12.34
N PRO A 517 -39.90 -33.95 11.20
CA PRO A 517 -39.71 -35.39 11.04
C PRO A 517 -38.23 -35.73 11.20
N ASN A 518 -37.86 -36.43 12.28
CA ASN A 518 -36.46 -36.75 12.60
C ASN A 518 -35.93 -38.01 11.89
N GLY A 519 -36.65 -38.50 10.86
CA GLY A 519 -36.28 -39.65 10.06
C GLY A 519 -36.18 -40.98 10.83
N SER A 520 -36.56 -41.01 12.10
CA SER A 520 -36.43 -42.19 12.97
C SER A 520 -37.52 -43.22 12.65
N ASN A 521 -37.08 -44.43 12.34
CA ASN A 521 -37.92 -45.57 11.96
C ASN A 521 -37.22 -46.89 12.34
N ILE A 522 -37.91 -48.01 12.13
CA ILE A 522 -37.38 -49.34 12.49
C ILE A 522 -36.05 -49.66 11.79
N ASP A 523 -35.86 -49.23 10.54
CA ASP A 523 -34.65 -49.48 9.74
C ASP A 523 -33.44 -48.70 10.21
N SER A 524 -33.66 -47.47 10.69
CA SER A 524 -32.59 -46.66 11.27
C SER A 524 -32.18 -47.15 12.66
N THR A 525 -33.06 -47.87 13.36
CA THR A 525 -32.89 -48.28 14.76
C THR A 525 -32.24 -49.66 14.87
N PHE A 526 -32.67 -50.62 14.06
CA PHE A 526 -32.19 -52.01 14.09
C PHE A 526 -31.20 -52.31 12.97
N VAL A 527 -30.47 -53.43 13.08
CA VAL A 527 -29.61 -53.93 11.99
C VAL A 527 -30.48 -54.47 10.85
N PHE A 528 -31.57 -55.14 11.21
CA PHE A 528 -32.67 -55.51 10.33
C PHE A 528 -33.97 -55.26 11.08
N GLY A 529 -34.98 -54.71 10.42
CA GLY A 529 -36.26 -54.41 11.03
C GLY A 529 -37.38 -54.34 10.01
N ASP A 530 -38.52 -54.94 10.33
CA ASP A 530 -39.76 -54.75 9.61
C ASP A 530 -40.94 -54.78 10.58
N ASP A 531 -41.88 -53.86 10.43
CA ASP A 531 -43.10 -53.77 11.23
C ASP A 531 -44.36 -54.01 10.40
N PHE A 532 -44.19 -54.38 9.12
CA PHE A 532 -45.24 -54.65 8.14
C PHE A 532 -46.26 -53.51 7.96
N PHE A 533 -46.02 -52.34 8.54
CA PHE A 533 -46.97 -51.22 8.54
C PHE A 533 -46.98 -50.51 7.20
N THR A 534 -45.80 -50.35 6.60
CA THR A 534 -45.57 -49.76 5.29
C THR A 534 -45.86 -50.72 4.13
N LYS A 535 -46.17 -51.99 4.44
CA LYS A 535 -46.37 -53.09 3.47
C LYS A 535 -45.20 -53.26 2.49
N ASN A 536 -43.99 -52.90 2.91
CA ASN A 536 -42.80 -53.00 2.07
C ASN A 536 -42.29 -54.45 2.04
N THR A 537 -42.40 -55.12 0.89
CA THR A 537 -41.93 -56.50 0.70
C THR A 537 -40.50 -56.61 0.19
N THR A 538 -39.78 -55.51 -0.09
CA THR A 538 -38.45 -55.58 -0.73
C THR A 538 -37.39 -56.27 0.13
N LYS A 539 -37.63 -56.38 1.44
CA LYS A 539 -36.75 -57.08 2.38
C LYS A 539 -37.01 -58.59 2.43
N TRP A 540 -38.07 -59.07 1.79
CA TRP A 540 -38.57 -60.43 1.91
C TRP A 540 -38.61 -61.11 0.54
N SER A 541 -38.39 -62.41 0.55
CA SER A 541 -38.56 -63.32 -0.58
C SER A 541 -39.47 -64.46 -0.17
N PHE A 542 -40.29 -64.92 -1.11
CA PHE A 542 -41.37 -65.86 -0.85
C PHE A 542 -41.04 -67.17 -1.58
N LEU A 543 -40.81 -68.24 -0.82
CA LEU A 543 -40.29 -69.50 -1.34
C LEU A 543 -41.38 -70.51 -1.73
N ASN A 544 -42.60 -70.33 -1.25
CA ASN A 544 -43.82 -71.04 -1.67
C ASN A 544 -45.04 -70.29 -1.12
N GLY A 545 -46.04 -70.01 -1.97
CA GLY A 545 -47.32 -69.38 -1.61
C GLY A 545 -47.36 -67.84 -1.59
N ASP A 546 -48.58 -67.30 -1.62
CA ASP A 546 -48.85 -65.86 -1.53
C ASP A 546 -48.79 -65.36 -0.08
N VAL A 547 -48.26 -64.15 0.11
CA VAL A 547 -48.27 -63.45 1.40
C VAL A 547 -49.27 -62.31 1.33
N ASP A 548 -50.25 -62.33 2.22
CA ASP A 548 -51.14 -61.19 2.44
C ASP A 548 -50.49 -60.27 3.48
N LEU A 549 -50.47 -58.97 3.19
CA LEU A 549 -50.07 -57.91 4.12
C LEU A 549 -51.28 -57.12 4.64
N SER A 550 -52.44 -57.76 4.77
CA SER A 550 -53.65 -57.14 5.29
C SER A 550 -53.45 -56.70 6.75
N ASN A 551 -54.11 -55.61 7.15
CA ASN A 551 -54.09 -55.11 8.53
C ASN A 551 -52.70 -54.89 9.17
N HIS A 552 -51.63 -54.64 8.38
CA HIS A 552 -50.25 -54.42 8.87
C HIS A 552 -49.58 -55.66 9.48
N TYR A 553 -49.98 -56.87 9.07
CA TYR A 553 -49.31 -58.10 9.47
C TYR A 553 -48.88 -58.89 8.23
N ALA A 554 -47.80 -59.67 8.33
CA ALA A 554 -47.49 -60.67 7.32
C ALA A 554 -48.19 -62.00 7.63
N TYR A 555 -48.99 -62.46 6.67
CA TYR A 555 -49.72 -63.71 6.73
C TYR A 555 -49.19 -64.74 5.72
N SER A 556 -49.12 -66.00 6.12
CA SER A 556 -48.82 -67.14 5.24
C SER A 556 -50.05 -68.03 5.07
N PHE A 557 -50.47 -68.28 3.82
CA PHE A 557 -51.65 -69.10 3.49
C PHE A 557 -51.30 -70.17 2.45
N SER A 558 -51.09 -71.42 2.85
CA SER A 558 -51.52 -72.63 2.10
C SER A 558 -51.00 -73.91 2.74
N ALA A 559 -51.72 -75.00 2.48
CA ALA A 559 -51.29 -76.36 2.75
C ALA A 559 -50.00 -76.68 1.97
N GLY A 560 -48.90 -77.01 2.67
CA GLY A 560 -47.66 -77.49 2.03
C GLY A 560 -46.36 -76.74 2.35
N GLY A 561 -46.27 -76.02 3.48
CA GLY A 561 -45.01 -75.46 3.95
C GLY A 561 -44.57 -74.18 3.20
N ASN A 562 -45.46 -73.19 3.12
CA ASN A 562 -45.10 -71.86 2.64
C ASN A 562 -44.06 -71.22 3.55
N LYS A 563 -43.05 -70.57 2.96
CA LYS A 563 -41.97 -69.90 3.70
C LYS A 563 -41.79 -68.48 3.16
N ILE A 564 -41.90 -67.51 4.05
CA ILE A 564 -41.35 -66.17 3.84
C ILE A 564 -39.90 -66.19 4.31
N GLN A 565 -38.98 -65.49 3.65
CA GLN A 565 -37.59 -65.38 4.11
C GLN A 565 -37.03 -64.00 3.80
N SER A 566 -36.33 -63.41 4.75
CA SER A 566 -35.42 -62.28 4.50
C SER A 566 -34.00 -62.76 4.68
N ASN A 567 -33.06 -62.22 3.90
CA ASN A 567 -31.63 -62.41 4.15
C ASN A 567 -31.08 -61.11 4.76
N ALA A 568 -30.70 -61.14 6.03
CA ALA A 568 -30.00 -60.03 6.66
C ALA A 568 -28.52 -60.42 6.86
N THR A 569 -27.61 -59.70 6.22
CA THR A 569 -26.17 -59.84 6.50
C THR A 569 -25.81 -59.07 7.77
N ILE A 570 -25.21 -59.76 8.73
CA ILE A 570 -24.89 -59.21 10.04
C ILE A 570 -23.37 -59.15 10.23
N PRO A 571 -22.83 -58.09 10.85
CA PRO A 571 -21.41 -57.99 11.14
C PRO A 571 -20.89 -59.18 11.97
N ALA A 572 -19.72 -59.71 11.60
CA ALA A 572 -19.10 -60.83 12.29
C ALA A 572 -18.82 -60.51 13.78
N MET A 573 -19.03 -61.48 14.67
CA MET A 573 -18.81 -61.40 16.14
C MET A 573 -19.78 -60.49 16.92
N SER A 574 -20.99 -60.26 16.41
CA SER A 574 -22.03 -59.51 17.12
C SER A 574 -22.79 -60.40 18.11
N LYS A 575 -22.97 -59.99 19.37
CA LYS A 575 -24.06 -60.54 20.21
C LYS A 575 -25.38 -59.99 19.69
N LEU A 576 -26.35 -60.85 19.33
CA LEU A 576 -27.56 -60.43 18.63
C LEU A 576 -28.84 -60.68 19.43
N ARG A 577 -29.76 -59.72 19.41
CA ARG A 577 -31.14 -59.88 19.89
C ARG A 577 -32.05 -60.04 18.70
N LEU A 578 -32.93 -61.03 18.72
CA LEU A 578 -34.05 -61.14 17.80
C LEU A 578 -35.30 -60.71 18.55
N LEU A 579 -36.16 -59.94 17.90
CA LEU A 579 -37.46 -59.58 18.47
C LEU A 579 -38.50 -59.77 17.39
N SER A 580 -39.51 -60.58 17.67
CA SER A 580 -40.63 -60.78 16.76
C SER A 580 -41.92 -60.90 17.54
N GLU A 581 -42.96 -60.23 17.07
CA GLU A 581 -44.32 -60.45 17.57
C GLU A 581 -45.09 -61.28 16.55
N MET A 582 -45.33 -62.53 16.94
CA MET A 582 -46.00 -63.53 16.13
C MET A 582 -47.28 -64.00 16.84
N GLN A 583 -48.42 -63.86 16.17
CA GLN A 583 -49.69 -64.41 16.60
C GLN A 583 -49.92 -65.76 15.89
N ILE A 584 -50.04 -66.83 16.69
CA ILE A 584 -50.37 -68.18 16.22
C ILE A 584 -51.82 -68.48 16.63
N PRO A 585 -52.78 -68.56 15.69
CA PRO A 585 -54.16 -68.87 16.04
C PRO A 585 -54.35 -70.37 16.23
N GLY A 586 -54.50 -70.87 17.45
CA GLY A 586 -54.79 -72.29 17.71
C GLY A 586 -53.55 -73.15 18.06
N ASN A 587 -53.62 -74.46 17.81
CA ASN A 587 -52.61 -75.47 18.19
C ASN A 587 -51.65 -75.77 17.02
N TYR A 588 -51.03 -74.75 16.42
CA TYR A 588 -50.15 -74.94 15.26
C TYR A 588 -48.69 -74.67 15.59
N ASP A 589 -47.78 -75.33 14.85
CA ASP A 589 -46.35 -75.14 15.02
C ASP A 589 -45.89 -73.79 14.46
N ALA A 590 -44.67 -73.32 14.70
CA ALA A 590 -44.04 -72.19 13.99
C ALA A 590 -42.53 -72.19 14.20
N ALA A 591 -41.77 -71.90 13.13
CA ALA A 591 -40.30 -71.91 13.11
C ALA A 591 -39.71 -70.49 12.97
N ILE A 592 -38.54 -70.17 13.56
CA ILE A 592 -37.58 -69.13 13.11
C ILE A 592 -36.22 -69.81 12.90
N ASP A 593 -35.60 -69.59 11.74
CA ASP A 593 -34.41 -70.33 11.30
C ASP A 593 -33.23 -69.43 10.94
N VAL A 594 -32.08 -69.59 11.59
CA VAL A 594 -30.84 -68.86 11.25
C VAL A 594 -29.91 -69.76 10.44
N SER A 595 -29.29 -69.23 9.38
CA SER A 595 -28.40 -69.99 8.50
C SER A 595 -27.01 -69.32 8.39
N TYR A 596 -25.97 -70.11 8.15
CA TYR A 596 -24.63 -69.57 7.89
C TYR A 596 -24.29 -69.69 6.39
N PRO A 597 -23.52 -68.74 5.82
CA PRO A 597 -23.32 -68.67 4.37
C PRO A 597 -22.61 -69.88 3.73
N ALA A 598 -21.93 -70.72 4.51
CA ALA A 598 -20.86 -71.58 3.99
C ALA A 598 -21.22 -73.04 3.63
N SER A 599 -22.49 -73.48 3.59
CA SER A 599 -22.80 -74.84 3.11
C SER A 599 -24.11 -75.05 2.35
N GLY A 600 -24.95 -74.02 2.20
CA GLY A 600 -26.23 -74.14 1.48
C GLY A 600 -27.22 -75.18 2.03
N THR A 601 -26.92 -75.85 3.15
CA THR A 601 -27.69 -77.02 3.64
C THR A 601 -27.82 -77.11 5.17
N SER A 602 -27.08 -76.33 5.95
CA SER A 602 -27.19 -76.35 7.42
C SER A 602 -28.16 -75.25 7.92
N PHE A 603 -29.31 -75.67 8.43
CA PHE A 603 -30.32 -74.81 9.06
C PHE A 603 -30.28 -75.02 10.58
N TYR A 604 -30.19 -73.93 11.35
CA TYR A 604 -30.45 -73.98 12.78
C TYR A 604 -31.83 -73.39 13.04
N SER A 605 -32.81 -74.27 13.34
CA SER A 605 -34.09 -73.83 13.87
C SER A 605 -33.91 -73.44 15.33
N ILE A 606 -34.28 -72.20 15.66
CA ILE A 606 -34.05 -71.64 16.99
C ILE A 606 -35.36 -71.55 17.78
N LEU A 607 -36.49 -71.52 17.08
CA LEU A 607 -37.80 -71.51 17.69
C LEU A 607 -38.73 -72.41 16.87
N SER A 608 -38.84 -73.70 17.16
CA SER A 608 -40.00 -74.49 16.72
C SER A 608 -40.96 -74.63 17.90
N THR A 609 -42.19 -74.12 17.79
CA THR A 609 -43.23 -74.47 18.77
C THR A 609 -43.83 -75.80 18.36
N TYR A 610 -43.67 -76.86 19.16
CA TYR A 610 -44.35 -78.14 18.96
C TYR A 610 -45.39 -78.34 20.07
N TYR A 611 -46.66 -78.52 19.72
CA TYR A 611 -47.73 -78.71 20.72
C TYR A 611 -48.41 -80.08 20.63
N GLY A 612 -48.07 -80.93 21.60
CA GLY A 612 -48.79 -82.17 21.96
C GLY A 612 -49.18 -82.24 23.46
N GLY A 613 -49.06 -81.14 24.22
CA GLY A 613 -49.41 -81.05 25.65
C GLY A 613 -49.46 -79.59 26.11
N SER A 614 -49.99 -79.27 27.29
CA SER A 614 -50.36 -77.93 27.79
C SER A 614 -49.24 -76.87 27.94
N GLU A 615 -48.05 -77.06 27.36
CA GLU A 615 -46.93 -76.10 27.40
C GLU A 615 -46.18 -76.03 26.05
N PRO A 616 -45.63 -74.87 25.65
CA PRO A 616 -44.85 -74.75 24.42
C PRO A 616 -43.53 -75.47 24.63
N ARG A 617 -43.26 -76.50 23.82
CA ARG A 617 -41.96 -77.16 23.78
C ARG A 617 -41.16 -76.63 22.60
N LEU A 618 -39.91 -76.24 22.86
CA LEU A 618 -38.90 -76.00 21.82
C LEU A 618 -38.44 -77.38 21.30
N GLY A 619 -38.81 -77.71 20.07
CA GLY A 619 -38.38 -78.95 19.40
C GLY A 619 -37.16 -78.72 18.50
N TYR A 620 -36.18 -79.63 18.55
CA TYR A 620 -35.15 -79.74 17.52
C TYR A 620 -35.51 -80.92 16.62
N THR A 621 -35.71 -80.69 15.32
CA THR A 621 -35.90 -81.78 14.35
C THR A 621 -34.56 -82.09 13.70
N ASP A 622 -33.86 -83.11 14.21
CA ASP A 622 -32.62 -83.62 13.63
C ASP A 622 -32.92 -84.42 12.36
N GLY A 623 -33.01 -83.74 11.23
CA GLY A 623 -32.92 -84.37 9.92
C GLY A 623 -31.47 -84.72 9.59
N SER A 624 -30.88 -85.70 10.28
CA SER A 624 -29.68 -86.45 9.88
C SER A 624 -28.55 -85.67 9.18
N VAL A 625 -28.00 -84.62 9.79
CA VAL A 625 -26.68 -84.11 9.39
C VAL A 625 -25.84 -83.77 10.62
N SER A 626 -25.00 -84.73 11.02
CA SER A 626 -23.95 -84.52 12.02
C SER A 626 -22.92 -83.51 11.51
N HIS A 627 -22.99 -82.27 11.98
CA HIS A 627 -21.94 -81.28 11.73
C HIS A 627 -21.09 -81.07 12.98
N ASN A 628 -19.82 -81.43 12.88
CA ASN A 628 -18.79 -81.04 13.84
C ASN A 628 -18.50 -79.54 13.66
N LEU A 629 -18.89 -78.74 14.65
CA LEU A 629 -18.44 -77.35 14.79
C LEU A 629 -17.51 -77.26 15.99
N SER A 630 -16.21 -77.08 15.74
CA SER A 630 -15.24 -76.67 16.74
C SER A 630 -15.08 -75.14 16.67
N GLY A 631 -15.74 -74.44 17.59
CA GLY A 631 -15.64 -73.00 17.78
C GLY A 631 -16.41 -72.58 19.04
N THR A 632 -15.87 -71.63 19.81
CA THR A 632 -16.58 -71.07 20.97
C THR A 632 -17.60 -70.06 20.47
N PHE A 633 -18.85 -70.48 20.24
CA PHE A 633 -19.92 -69.58 19.80
C PHE A 633 -20.61 -68.96 21.01
N ASN A 634 -20.30 -67.68 21.30
CA ASN A 634 -20.93 -66.89 22.36
C ASN A 634 -22.17 -66.11 21.86
N VAL A 635 -22.96 -66.70 20.96
CA VAL A 635 -24.15 -66.05 20.39
C VAL A 635 -25.39 -66.56 21.11
N TRP A 636 -26.06 -65.66 21.82
CA TRP A 636 -27.32 -65.90 22.49
C TRP A 636 -28.44 -65.31 21.65
N TYR A 637 -29.42 -66.12 21.27
CA TYR A 637 -30.65 -65.62 20.65
C TYR A 637 -31.74 -65.59 21.70
N PHE A 638 -32.27 -64.41 21.95
CA PHE A 638 -33.44 -64.23 22.82
C PHE A 638 -34.68 -64.05 21.95
N PHE A 639 -35.79 -64.67 22.33
CA PHE A 639 -37.09 -64.52 21.66
C PHE A 639 -38.09 -64.09 22.72
N GLU A 640 -38.78 -62.97 22.49
CA GLU A 640 -39.98 -62.65 23.26
C GLU A 640 -41.18 -62.97 22.40
N THR A 641 -41.91 -64.03 22.75
CA THR A 641 -43.20 -64.33 22.17
C THR A 641 -44.29 -63.79 23.07
N LEU A 642 -45.12 -62.89 22.54
CA LEU A 642 -46.32 -62.41 23.22
C LEU A 642 -47.48 -63.31 22.78
N LYS A 643 -48.02 -64.09 23.73
CA LYS A 643 -49.34 -64.71 23.56
C LYS A 643 -50.40 -63.70 23.96
N ASP A 644 -51.50 -63.62 23.20
CA ASP A 644 -52.69 -62.89 23.66
C ASP A 644 -53.07 -63.36 25.08
N ASN A 645 -53.35 -62.41 25.97
CA ASN A 645 -53.48 -62.52 27.44
C ASN A 645 -52.19 -62.45 28.28
N ASN A 646 -51.23 -61.64 27.83
CA ASN A 646 -50.35 -60.86 28.71
C ASN A 646 -49.52 -61.61 29.75
N SER A 647 -49.12 -62.86 29.50
CA SER A 647 -48.23 -63.56 30.43
C SER A 647 -47.60 -64.79 29.81
N PHE A 648 -46.44 -64.63 29.17
CA PHE A 648 -45.34 -65.60 29.20
C PHE A 648 -44.05 -64.93 28.70
N LYS A 649 -42.98 -64.94 29.51
CA LYS A 649 -41.60 -64.70 29.06
C LYS A 649 -40.96 -66.06 28.87
N GLN A 650 -40.67 -66.47 27.64
CA GLN A 650 -39.91 -67.69 27.40
C GLN A 650 -38.56 -67.34 26.78
N THR A 651 -37.55 -67.27 27.63
CA THR A 651 -36.15 -67.08 27.27
C THR A 651 -35.62 -68.40 26.67
N ALA A 652 -35.55 -68.53 25.34
CA ALA A 652 -34.74 -69.57 24.74
C ALA A 652 -33.25 -69.16 24.85
N VAL A 653 -32.41 -70.08 25.29
CA VAL A 653 -31.02 -69.83 25.71
C VAL A 653 -30.20 -71.00 25.18
N ARG A 654 -29.51 -70.86 24.04
CA ARG A 654 -28.46 -71.82 23.68
C ARG A 654 -27.15 -71.37 24.32
N ARG A 655 -26.70 -72.11 25.33
CA ARG A 655 -25.31 -72.08 25.82
C ARG A 655 -24.60 -73.23 25.13
N ASP A 656 -23.65 -72.97 24.23
CA ASP A 656 -22.69 -74.00 23.87
C ASP A 656 -21.73 -74.18 25.05
N ASN A 657 -22.12 -75.04 26.00
CA ASN A 657 -21.20 -75.52 27.02
C ASN A 657 -20.57 -76.80 26.49
N SER A 658 -19.24 -76.77 26.30
CA SER A 658 -18.45 -77.96 25.98
C SER A 658 -18.57 -79.00 27.10
N ALA A 659 -19.48 -79.95 26.96
CA ALA A 659 -19.33 -81.26 27.59
C ALA A 659 -18.68 -82.19 26.57
N THR A 660 -17.34 -82.24 26.63
CA THR A 660 -16.46 -83.31 26.14
C THR A 660 -17.11 -84.36 25.22
N SER A 661 -17.03 -84.14 23.90
CA SER A 661 -16.79 -85.24 22.96
C SER A 661 -15.51 -84.90 22.19
N THR A 662 -14.43 -85.60 22.52
CA THR A 662 -13.12 -85.49 21.89
C THR A 662 -13.26 -85.78 20.40
N VAL A 663 -13.06 -84.77 19.55
CA VAL A 663 -12.86 -84.96 18.10
C VAL A 663 -11.52 -84.33 17.75
N THR A 664 -10.53 -85.20 17.55
CA THR A 664 -9.20 -84.87 17.02
C THR A 664 -9.31 -84.56 15.53
N GLY A 665 -9.07 -83.30 15.16
CA GLY A 665 -9.01 -82.89 13.76
C GLY A 665 -8.61 -81.42 13.64
N THR A 666 -7.34 -81.17 13.36
CA THR A 666 -6.77 -79.83 13.16
C THR A 666 -7.12 -79.30 11.76
N SER A 667 -8.06 -78.37 11.68
CA SER A 667 -8.13 -77.32 10.64
C SER A 667 -9.21 -76.30 11.03
N ALA A 668 -8.85 -75.36 11.89
CA ALA A 668 -9.67 -74.20 12.18
C ALA A 668 -9.52 -73.19 11.03
N SER A 669 -10.51 -73.12 10.14
CA SER A 669 -10.68 -71.96 9.25
C SER A 669 -11.44 -70.89 10.02
N SER A 670 -10.79 -69.74 10.27
CA SER A 670 -11.45 -68.54 10.77
C SER A 670 -12.39 -68.00 9.69
N TYR A 671 -13.70 -68.08 9.91
CA TYR A 671 -14.71 -67.55 8.98
C TYR A 671 -14.88 -66.04 9.20
N THR A 672 -14.51 -65.23 8.21
CA THR A 672 -14.55 -63.75 8.23
C THR A 672 -15.75 -63.15 7.49
N GLY A 673 -16.73 -63.97 7.09
CA GLY A 673 -17.95 -63.54 6.41
C GLY A 673 -19.09 -63.26 7.39
N GLY A 674 -19.89 -62.21 7.13
CA GLY A 674 -21.06 -61.87 7.95
C GLY A 674 -22.11 -63.00 8.01
N GLU A 675 -22.81 -63.09 9.13
CA GLU A 675 -23.88 -64.08 9.34
C GLU A 675 -25.10 -63.71 8.48
N ILE A 676 -25.81 -64.68 7.89
CA ILE A 676 -27.07 -64.42 7.17
C ILE A 676 -28.23 -64.92 8.02
N ILE A 677 -28.88 -64.04 8.75
CA ILE A 677 -30.12 -64.44 9.44
C ILE A 677 -31.22 -64.57 8.38
N ARG A 678 -31.83 -65.77 8.36
CA ARG A 678 -33.09 -66.01 7.67
C ARG A 678 -34.24 -65.89 8.65
N PHE A 679 -35.37 -65.46 8.15
CA PHE A 679 -36.60 -65.35 8.93
C PHE A 679 -37.65 -66.18 8.24
N MET A 680 -37.75 -67.45 8.62
CA MET A 680 -38.71 -68.39 8.03
C MET A 680 -39.96 -68.50 8.90
N ALA A 681 -41.08 -68.82 8.30
CA ALA A 681 -42.29 -69.28 8.98
C ALA A 681 -42.76 -70.50 8.21
N GLU A 682 -42.68 -71.70 8.77
CA GLU A 682 -42.99 -72.95 8.05
C GLU A 682 -44.22 -73.65 8.61
N ASP A 683 -45.18 -74.00 7.75
CA ASP A 683 -46.37 -74.78 8.12
C ASP A 683 -46.21 -76.28 7.83
N TRP A 684 -46.20 -77.10 8.89
CA TRP A 684 -46.13 -78.55 8.79
C TRP A 684 -47.52 -79.22 8.73
N GLN A 685 -48.63 -78.49 8.93
CA GLN A 685 -49.99 -79.04 8.89
C GLN A 685 -51.00 -78.05 8.30
N ALA A 686 -51.65 -78.44 7.20
CA ALA A 686 -52.62 -77.65 6.44
C ALA A 686 -53.76 -77.01 7.28
N SER A 687 -53.58 -75.79 7.81
CA SER A 687 -54.60 -74.97 8.49
C SER A 687 -54.11 -73.54 8.82
N PRO A 688 -54.99 -72.56 9.14
CA PRO A 688 -54.84 -71.19 8.63
C PRO A 688 -53.98 -70.24 9.49
N ASN A 689 -53.22 -69.40 8.77
CA ASN A 689 -52.88 -67.99 9.07
C ASN A 689 -52.05 -67.69 10.32
N ARG A 690 -50.72 -67.79 10.23
CA ARG A 690 -49.82 -67.12 11.20
C ARG A 690 -49.64 -65.67 10.84
N LYS A 691 -49.66 -64.79 11.86
CA LYS A 691 -49.51 -63.34 11.67
C LYS A 691 -48.24 -62.84 12.32
N TRP A 692 -47.45 -62.10 11.57
CA TRP A 692 -46.27 -61.42 12.09
C TRP A 692 -46.52 -59.92 12.10
N ASN A 693 -46.33 -59.28 13.25
CA ASN A 693 -46.59 -57.86 13.44
C ASN A 693 -45.31 -57.01 13.38
N PHE A 694 -44.18 -57.56 13.82
CA PHE A 694 -42.87 -56.96 13.59
C PHE A 694 -41.78 -58.01 13.77
N VAL A 695 -40.64 -57.80 13.13
CA VAL A 695 -39.43 -58.62 13.21
C VAL A 695 -38.23 -57.69 13.23
N ALA A 696 -37.30 -57.89 14.16
CA ALA A 696 -36.11 -57.06 14.29
C ALA A 696 -34.88 -57.84 14.76
N VAL A 697 -33.70 -57.36 14.35
CA VAL A 697 -32.39 -57.81 14.81
C VAL A 697 -31.61 -56.63 15.38
N GLY A 698 -31.17 -56.74 16.63
CA GLY A 698 -30.33 -55.76 17.31
C GLY A 698 -29.14 -56.39 18.02
N LYS A 699 -28.38 -55.59 18.77
CA LYS A 699 -27.27 -56.05 19.61
C LYS A 699 -27.74 -56.43 21.01
N TYR A 700 -27.10 -57.40 21.67
CA TYR A 700 -27.46 -57.87 23.01
C TYR A 700 -26.26 -58.03 23.96
N THR A 701 -26.47 -57.95 25.27
CA THR A 701 -25.52 -58.43 26.28
C THR A 701 -26.29 -58.84 27.53
N SER A 702 -25.77 -59.82 28.29
CA SER A 702 -26.40 -60.34 29.51
C SER A 702 -25.48 -60.14 30.72
N PRO A 703 -25.93 -59.45 31.79
CA PRO A 703 -27.21 -58.77 31.90
C PRO A 703 -27.32 -57.58 30.93
N GLU A 704 -28.55 -57.15 30.62
CA GLU A 704 -28.77 -55.99 29.75
C GLU A 704 -28.25 -54.70 30.39
N PRO A 705 -27.79 -53.72 29.58
CA PRO A 705 -27.59 -52.35 30.05
C PRO A 705 -28.88 -51.84 30.69
N ALA A 706 -28.82 -51.58 31.99
CA ALA A 706 -29.92 -51.02 32.74
C ALA A 706 -29.91 -49.49 32.61
N PHE A 707 -30.99 -48.84 33.02
CA PHE A 707 -31.07 -47.40 33.12
C PHE A 707 -31.73 -47.02 34.44
N GLY A 708 -31.32 -45.89 35.01
CA GLY A 708 -31.84 -45.37 36.28
C GLY A 708 -33.05 -44.45 36.11
N SER A 709 -33.62 -44.01 37.24
CA SER A 709 -34.69 -43.00 37.27
C SER A 709 -34.14 -41.62 36.86
N ALA A 710 -34.80 -40.95 35.91
CA ALA A 710 -34.48 -39.59 35.49
C ALA A 710 -35.37 -38.57 36.21
N GLY A 711 -34.78 -37.45 36.66
CA GLY A 711 -35.53 -36.27 37.11
C GLY A 711 -35.85 -35.35 35.94
N ALA A 712 -37.01 -34.67 35.99
CA ALA A 712 -37.41 -33.68 34.99
C ALA A 712 -36.55 -32.40 35.05
N GLU A 713 -35.92 -31.99 33.94
CA GLU A 713 -35.25 -30.69 33.80
C GLU A 713 -36.01 -29.82 32.78
N GLU A 714 -36.43 -28.61 33.18
CA GLU A 714 -36.86 -27.61 32.20
C GLU A 714 -35.67 -27.19 31.35
N VAL A 715 -35.86 -27.14 30.03
CA VAL A 715 -34.86 -26.53 29.17
C VAL A 715 -35.00 -25.02 29.38
N ASN A 716 -34.23 -24.49 30.33
CA ASN A 716 -34.05 -23.06 30.46
C ASN A 716 -33.39 -22.58 29.16
N CYS A 717 -34.19 -22.09 28.23
CA CYS A 717 -33.70 -21.19 27.20
C CYS A 717 -33.05 -20.01 27.94
N PRO A 718 -31.78 -19.69 27.66
CA PRO A 718 -31.16 -18.47 28.15
C PRO A 718 -31.98 -17.22 27.84
#